data_AF-A0A1Y1VSK3-F1
#
_entry.id   AF-A0A1Y1VSK3-F1
#
_cell.length_a   1.000
_cell.length_b   1.000
_cell.length_c   1.000
_cell.angle_alpha   90.00
_cell.angle_beta   90.00
_cell.angle_gamma   90.00
#
_symmetry.space_group_name_H-M   'P 1'
#
loop_
_entity.id
_entity.type
_entity.pdbx_description
1 polymer ?
#
loop_
_entity_poly.entity_id
_entity_poly.type
_entity_poly.pdbx_seq_one_letter_code
_entity_poly.pdbx_strand_id
1 'polypeptide(L)'
;MTGDLVMFKFISKKENDYYFDNEEYNLFYKELKKDPNKSKMLKTTEKERKLTKILKNINNIQKNIKRILFLLKQYKFSDLSSKFDFQKNYSELKIDENGFANYDIENVMKGFNFDLENYVNFSSDYSYIHTLFPVLQSNKNFDLLNILIHLAKLMTYSTFNKDDELTRRLVFFNYVVKNGNDDADNNDDDTISNYEFNLDDLTSFLQTYEEKSNEVYFEDIDDLKYYKYFRNVEKVNSKTLGEILERIKIYNFKEHDHDLTIIKKEFPELMIEEDGQPKFDVYKVLKGFKLNEQDYYDIDIVNNENSSELLMYHSNKEFKLLNILMEISSKANFNEYNNYDISHDQFKIILIKAKFIQNPKDDVYTINTKEYDDFIKDIEKCKIKDGSMVVDFNGEKKEFKKVTLSIGGNYSRYFAKYQYNIKIGKGENLYGRKHLKLRADITDPSLMRTKLISDIHNRLEIPSVSANYITLNINDEYLGLFILTDRYKTSWVEDVFNEKDTKLLYKCEDSTLTKEQSYCINENDEVTDTTEWNELIETLDNAQNVSDIEDIFDVDQFLKEMAIEYLTDGGDHFKSGHNYYMYKPNNGKWKYLAYDYDLDIATEECAFSFEDYFDSTIPLINLLILNDPERFEKILKEVITITFNPNILIPHIDNIKEYVKPFIEKEKIETPEGYYPGRFNDDGYYFYTEEEWEDNTEYGSVDYLPGIKYFISERFQFLSEYYNSTFENETIDDNELNKSGTEKIIIFTVFNIALIIGILLFFL
;
A
#
# COMPACT_ATOMS: atom_id res chain seq x y z
N MET A 1 -30.66 -15.33 -7.48
CA MET A 1 -29.78 -14.97 -6.36
C MET A 1 -28.71 -14.09 -6.94
N THR A 2 -28.66 -12.88 -6.45
CA THR A 2 -27.68 -11.84 -6.77
C THR A 2 -26.36 -12.13 -6.04
N GLY A 3 -25.26 -11.49 -6.46
CA GLY A 3 -23.87 -11.85 -6.13
C GLY A 3 -23.60 -12.15 -4.65
N ASP A 4 -24.03 -11.26 -3.74
CA ASP A 4 -23.71 -11.39 -2.30
C ASP A 4 -24.54 -12.47 -1.59
N LEU A 5 -25.75 -12.75 -2.09
CA LEU A 5 -26.63 -13.78 -1.53
C LEU A 5 -26.22 -15.20 -1.91
N VAL A 6 -25.38 -15.35 -2.93
CA VAL A 6 -24.86 -16.65 -3.37
C VAL A 6 -24.03 -17.31 -2.26
N MET A 7 -23.22 -16.53 -1.52
CA MET A 7 -22.39 -17.06 -0.43
C MET A 7 -23.20 -17.79 0.63
N PHE A 8 -24.42 -17.32 0.94
CA PHE A 8 -25.29 -17.95 1.95
C PHE A 8 -25.77 -19.36 1.55
N LYS A 9 -25.76 -19.72 0.27
CA LYS A 9 -26.06 -21.09 -0.18
C LYS A 9 -25.01 -22.09 0.31
N PHE A 10 -23.79 -21.63 0.58
CA PHE A 10 -22.65 -22.43 1.02
C PHE A 10 -22.46 -22.36 2.53
N ILE A 11 -23.36 -21.70 3.26
CA ILE A 11 -23.36 -21.73 4.71
C ILE A 11 -24.20 -22.92 5.16
N SER A 12 -23.56 -23.89 5.81
CA SER A 12 -24.22 -25.00 6.48
C SER A 12 -24.23 -24.79 7.99
N LYS A 13 -25.32 -25.15 8.65
CA LYS A 13 -25.41 -25.14 10.12
C LYS A 13 -25.06 -26.53 10.65
N LYS A 14 -24.04 -26.63 11.50
CA LYS A 14 -23.76 -27.83 12.30
C LYS A 14 -23.79 -27.43 13.77
N GLU A 15 -24.70 -28.05 14.52
CA GLU A 15 -25.00 -27.70 15.91
C GLU A 15 -25.42 -26.23 16.08
N ASN A 16 -24.68 -25.44 16.86
CA ASN A 16 -24.93 -24.02 17.11
C ASN A 16 -24.11 -23.08 16.21
N ASP A 17 -23.23 -23.61 15.35
CA ASP A 17 -22.31 -22.82 14.54
C ASP A 17 -22.64 -22.90 13.04
N TYR A 18 -22.26 -21.84 12.33
CA TYR A 18 -22.39 -21.71 10.89
C TYR A 18 -21.03 -21.93 10.23
N TYR A 19 -20.99 -22.78 9.21
CA TYR A 19 -19.78 -23.16 8.49
C TYR A 19 -19.94 -22.79 7.02
N PHE A 20 -19.02 -21.96 6.52
CA PHE A 20 -18.96 -21.63 5.09
C PHE A 20 -18.14 -22.68 4.35
N ASP A 21 -18.77 -23.37 3.40
CA ASP A 21 -18.12 -24.36 2.53
C ASP A 21 -17.39 -23.64 1.39
N ASN A 22 -16.15 -23.26 1.67
CA ASN A 22 -15.33 -22.49 0.75
C ASN A 22 -14.98 -23.30 -0.51
N GLU A 23 -14.81 -24.62 -0.41
CA GLU A 23 -14.54 -25.47 -1.57
C GLU A 23 -15.74 -25.52 -2.53
N GLU A 24 -16.95 -25.77 -2.00
CA GLU A 24 -18.15 -25.84 -2.81
C GLU A 24 -18.53 -24.46 -3.39
N TYR A 25 -18.33 -23.39 -2.63
CA TYR A 25 -18.50 -22.02 -3.13
C TYR A 25 -17.56 -21.73 -4.30
N ASN A 26 -16.28 -22.03 -4.17
CA ASN A 26 -15.29 -21.77 -5.22
C ASN A 26 -15.55 -22.61 -6.47
N LEU A 27 -15.98 -23.88 -6.32
CA LEU A 27 -16.42 -24.72 -7.44
C LEU A 27 -17.65 -24.15 -8.14
N PHE A 28 -18.66 -23.73 -7.38
CA PHE A 28 -19.86 -23.11 -7.93
C PHE A 28 -19.57 -21.79 -8.63
N TYR A 29 -18.71 -20.96 -8.04
CA TYR A 29 -18.28 -19.67 -8.57
C TYR A 29 -17.46 -19.85 -9.86
N LYS A 30 -16.57 -20.84 -9.90
CA LYS A 30 -15.80 -21.24 -11.10
C LYS A 30 -16.69 -21.75 -12.24
N GLU A 31 -17.77 -22.47 -11.94
CA GLU A 31 -18.76 -22.90 -12.92
C GLU A 31 -19.67 -21.75 -13.40
N LEU A 32 -19.96 -20.77 -12.53
CA LEU A 32 -20.73 -19.57 -12.88
C LEU A 32 -19.99 -18.64 -13.84
N LYS A 33 -18.68 -18.43 -13.63
CA LYS A 33 -17.84 -17.57 -14.49
C LYS A 33 -17.68 -18.10 -15.93
N LYS A 34 -17.93 -19.39 -16.16
CA LYS A 34 -17.90 -20.01 -17.50
C LYS A 34 -19.13 -19.70 -18.37
N ASP A 35 -20.19 -19.13 -17.81
CA ASP A 35 -21.46 -18.86 -18.51
C ASP A 35 -21.77 -17.34 -18.50
N PRO A 36 -21.52 -16.62 -19.62
CA PRO A 36 -21.70 -15.17 -19.71
C PRO A 36 -23.11 -14.69 -19.34
N ASN A 37 -24.14 -15.52 -19.56
CA ASN A 37 -25.52 -15.17 -19.21
C ASN A 37 -25.81 -15.28 -17.71
N LYS A 38 -25.06 -16.12 -16.98
CA LYS A 38 -25.17 -16.23 -15.51
C LYS A 38 -24.24 -15.27 -14.77
N SER A 39 -23.15 -14.82 -15.41
CA SER A 39 -22.30 -13.74 -14.89
C SER A 39 -23.09 -12.43 -14.64
N LYS A 40 -24.10 -12.12 -15.48
CA LYS A 40 -25.06 -11.03 -15.21
C LYS A 40 -25.82 -11.16 -13.88
N MET A 41 -25.98 -12.38 -13.34
CA MET A 41 -26.60 -12.62 -12.04
C MET A 41 -25.68 -12.27 -10.86
N LEU A 42 -24.37 -12.11 -11.09
CA LEU A 42 -23.39 -11.71 -10.08
C LEU A 42 -23.30 -10.18 -9.90
N LYS A 43 -23.93 -9.39 -10.78
CA LYS A 43 -23.99 -7.93 -10.59
C LYS A 43 -24.74 -7.62 -9.29
N THR A 44 -24.03 -7.13 -8.28
CA THR A 44 -24.62 -6.58 -7.06
C THR A 44 -25.61 -5.50 -7.47
N THR A 45 -26.89 -5.72 -7.15
CA THR A 45 -27.93 -4.75 -7.45
C THR A 45 -27.68 -3.46 -6.68
N GLU A 46 -28.15 -2.33 -7.19
CA GLU A 46 -28.10 -1.05 -6.46
C GLU A 46 -28.71 -1.20 -5.05
N LYS A 47 -29.76 -2.03 -4.92
CA LYS A 47 -30.37 -2.40 -3.64
C LYS A 47 -29.41 -3.11 -2.67
N GLU A 48 -28.58 -4.03 -3.16
CA GLU A 48 -27.61 -4.75 -2.33
C GLU A 48 -26.40 -3.89 -1.95
N ARG A 49 -25.93 -3.04 -2.86
CA ARG A 49 -24.89 -2.05 -2.53
C ARG A 49 -25.38 -1.13 -1.40
N LYS A 50 -26.64 -0.67 -1.48
CA LYS A 50 -27.30 0.12 -0.43
C LYS A 50 -27.38 -0.63 0.90
N LEU A 51 -27.89 -1.87 0.90
CA LEU A 51 -27.99 -2.69 2.12
C LEU A 51 -26.61 -2.95 2.76
N THR A 52 -25.59 -3.23 1.95
CA THR A 52 -24.22 -3.44 2.41
C THR A 52 -23.64 -2.18 3.05
N LYS A 53 -23.90 -1.00 2.45
CA LYS A 53 -23.48 0.29 3.01
C LYS A 53 -24.16 0.57 4.36
N ILE A 54 -25.47 0.37 4.48
CA ILE A 54 -26.19 0.55 5.76
C ILE A 54 -25.69 -0.44 6.82
N LEU A 55 -25.50 -1.71 6.45
CA LEU A 55 -24.97 -2.71 7.38
C LEU A 55 -23.57 -2.34 7.88
N LYS A 56 -22.70 -1.83 7.00
CA LYS A 56 -21.39 -1.29 7.38
C LYS A 56 -21.54 -0.12 8.37
N ASN A 57 -22.43 0.83 8.09
CA ASN A 57 -22.70 1.97 8.98
C ASN A 57 -23.18 1.51 10.36
N ILE A 58 -24.15 0.61 10.43
CA ILE A 58 -24.68 0.05 11.69
C ILE A 58 -23.56 -0.59 12.51
N ASN A 59 -22.73 -1.42 11.88
CA ASN A 59 -21.60 -2.08 12.55
C ASN A 59 -20.59 -1.05 13.10
N ASN A 60 -20.28 -0.01 12.33
CA ASN A 60 -19.38 1.06 12.77
C ASN A 60 -19.99 1.88 13.91
N ILE A 61 -21.27 2.27 13.81
CA ILE A 61 -22.00 2.99 14.87
C ILE A 61 -22.03 2.16 16.15
N GLN A 62 -22.28 0.86 16.06
CA GLN A 62 -22.29 -0.04 17.23
C GLN A 62 -20.94 -0.03 17.97
N LYS A 63 -19.83 -0.13 17.23
CA LYS A 63 -18.48 -0.03 17.79
C LYS A 63 -18.25 1.34 18.44
N ASN A 64 -18.63 2.41 17.75
CA ASN A 64 -18.48 3.78 18.22
C ASN A 64 -19.28 4.08 19.49
N ILE A 65 -20.54 3.65 19.58
CA ILE A 65 -21.35 3.78 20.79
C ILE A 65 -20.69 3.07 21.96
N LYS A 66 -20.24 1.82 21.75
CA LYS A 66 -19.58 1.05 22.80
C LYS A 66 -18.31 1.75 23.30
N ARG A 67 -17.51 2.32 22.39
CA ARG A 67 -16.30 3.09 22.71
C ARG A 67 -16.62 4.35 23.50
N ILE A 68 -17.59 5.14 23.04
CA ILE A 68 -18.01 6.37 23.72
C ILE A 68 -18.52 6.07 25.14
N LEU A 69 -19.35 5.03 25.30
CA LEU A 69 -19.82 4.61 26.63
C LEU A 69 -18.66 4.23 27.55
N PHE A 70 -17.65 3.54 27.03
CA PHE A 70 -16.45 3.25 27.80
C PHE A 70 -15.71 4.53 28.24
N LEU A 71 -15.47 5.47 27.31
CA LEU A 71 -14.76 6.72 27.58
C LEU A 71 -15.51 7.61 28.59
N LEU A 72 -16.83 7.67 28.50
CA LEU A 72 -17.67 8.42 29.44
C LEU A 72 -17.51 7.88 30.88
N LYS A 73 -17.28 6.58 31.09
CA LYS A 73 -17.02 6.04 32.44
C LYS A 73 -15.70 6.51 33.03
N GLN A 74 -14.72 6.84 32.18
CA GLN A 74 -13.43 7.38 32.60
C GLN A 74 -13.47 8.89 32.83
N TYR A 75 -14.51 9.57 32.34
CA TYR A 75 -14.67 11.01 32.50
C TYR A 75 -15.21 11.37 33.89
N LYS A 76 -14.55 12.32 34.55
CA LYS A 76 -14.92 12.78 35.88
C LYS A 76 -15.95 13.90 35.82
N PHE A 77 -17.22 13.54 35.69
CA PHE A 77 -18.35 14.47 35.57
C PHE A 77 -18.45 15.49 36.72
N SER A 78 -17.98 15.16 37.93
CA SER A 78 -17.99 16.10 39.05
C SER A 78 -17.22 17.39 38.78
N ASP A 79 -16.25 17.36 37.87
CA ASP A 79 -15.44 18.52 37.51
C ASP A 79 -16.27 19.57 36.71
N LEU A 80 -17.39 19.14 36.12
CA LEU A 80 -18.35 20.01 35.42
C LEU A 80 -19.52 20.49 36.28
N SER A 81 -19.61 20.08 37.55
CA SER A 81 -20.77 20.36 38.43
C SER A 81 -21.07 21.85 38.62
N SER A 82 -20.06 22.71 38.48
CA SER A 82 -20.19 24.17 38.51
C SER A 82 -20.84 24.76 37.24
N LYS A 83 -20.80 24.05 36.11
CA LYS A 83 -21.39 24.46 34.83
C LYS A 83 -22.72 23.76 34.57
N PHE A 84 -22.82 22.47 34.90
CA PHE A 84 -24.02 21.65 34.67
C PHE A 84 -24.05 20.44 35.61
N ASP A 85 -25.21 20.15 36.19
CA ASP A 85 -25.41 19.01 37.08
C ASP A 85 -25.84 17.77 36.27
N PHE A 86 -24.87 16.97 35.82
CA PHE A 86 -25.12 15.73 35.08
C PHE A 86 -25.86 14.68 35.91
N GLN A 87 -25.64 14.63 37.23
CA GLN A 87 -26.27 13.62 38.08
C GLN A 87 -27.78 13.86 38.18
N LYS A 88 -28.18 15.13 38.27
CA LYS A 88 -29.59 15.51 38.34
C LYS A 88 -30.31 15.38 36.99
N ASN A 89 -29.65 15.73 35.89
CA ASN A 89 -30.30 15.77 34.57
C ASN A 89 -30.18 14.45 33.79
N TYR A 90 -29.16 13.64 34.07
CA TYR A 90 -28.87 12.35 33.42
C TYR A 90 -28.63 11.26 34.46
N SER A 91 -29.68 10.92 35.21
CA SER A 91 -29.61 9.92 36.28
C SER A 91 -29.15 8.53 35.81
N GLU A 92 -29.34 8.22 34.53
CA GLU A 92 -28.90 7.00 33.85
C GLU A 92 -27.36 6.83 33.84
N LEU A 93 -26.59 7.92 33.96
CA LEU A 93 -25.13 7.85 34.09
C LEU A 93 -24.69 7.19 35.41
N LYS A 94 -25.57 7.17 36.43
CA LYS A 94 -25.28 6.58 37.76
C LYS A 94 -23.94 7.07 38.31
N ILE A 95 -23.74 8.39 38.35
CA ILE A 95 -22.50 9.00 38.82
C ILE A 95 -22.26 8.61 40.29
N ASP A 96 -21.09 8.04 40.57
CA ASP A 96 -20.68 7.59 41.90
C ASP A 96 -20.14 8.72 42.78
N GLU A 97 -19.76 8.39 44.01
CA GLU A 97 -19.22 9.36 44.97
C GLU A 97 -17.88 9.98 44.56
N ASN A 98 -17.13 9.33 43.65
CA ASN A 98 -15.87 9.82 43.11
C ASN A 98 -16.06 10.72 41.88
N GLY A 99 -17.29 10.84 41.39
CA GLY A 99 -17.66 11.68 40.26
C GLY A 99 -17.63 10.98 38.90
N PHE A 100 -17.54 9.64 38.85
CA PHE A 100 -17.47 8.85 37.62
C PHE A 100 -18.78 8.11 37.34
N ALA A 101 -19.11 7.90 36.07
CA ALA A 101 -20.31 7.19 35.68
C ALA A 101 -20.20 5.67 35.94
N ASN A 102 -21.24 5.06 36.52
CA ASN A 102 -21.24 3.66 36.95
C ASN A 102 -22.42 2.84 36.38
N TYR A 103 -22.66 2.96 35.08
CA TYR A 103 -23.59 2.10 34.35
C TYR A 103 -22.90 0.85 33.77
N ASP A 104 -23.70 -0.15 33.41
CA ASP A 104 -23.22 -1.38 32.76
C ASP A 104 -23.33 -1.24 31.24
N ILE A 105 -22.19 -1.26 30.54
CA ILE A 105 -22.11 -0.98 29.10
C ILE A 105 -22.94 -1.99 28.31
N GLU A 106 -22.84 -3.29 28.61
CA GLU A 106 -23.55 -4.34 27.87
C GLU A 106 -25.09 -4.21 28.00
N ASN A 107 -25.59 -3.84 29.18
CA ASN A 107 -27.01 -3.56 29.37
C ASN A 107 -27.46 -2.29 28.65
N VAL A 108 -26.63 -1.24 28.60
CA VAL A 108 -26.93 -0.04 27.82
C VAL A 108 -26.92 -0.36 26.32
N MET A 109 -25.94 -1.14 25.83
CA MET A 109 -25.85 -1.56 24.42
C MET A 109 -27.10 -2.32 23.95
N LYS A 110 -27.66 -3.20 24.78
CA LYS A 110 -28.90 -3.93 24.47
C LYS A 110 -30.13 -3.04 24.30
N GLY A 111 -30.08 -1.80 24.78
CA GLY A 111 -31.17 -0.83 24.64
C GLY A 111 -31.18 -0.12 23.27
N PHE A 112 -30.06 -0.17 22.53
CA PHE A 112 -29.99 0.38 21.18
C PHE A 112 -30.51 -0.62 20.14
N ASN A 113 -31.08 -0.09 19.06
CA ASN A 113 -31.54 -0.87 17.91
C ASN A 113 -30.46 -0.88 16.83
N PHE A 114 -30.05 -2.08 16.41
CA PHE A 114 -29.06 -2.29 15.34
C PHE A 114 -29.64 -3.16 14.22
N ASP A 115 -30.95 -3.40 14.21
CA ASP A 115 -31.59 -4.25 13.21
C ASP A 115 -31.68 -3.50 11.87
N LEU A 116 -31.01 -4.04 10.84
CA LEU A 116 -30.91 -3.45 9.51
C LEU A 116 -32.26 -3.00 8.94
N GLU A 117 -33.31 -3.80 9.13
CA GLU A 117 -34.67 -3.55 8.61
C GLU A 117 -35.24 -2.19 9.04
N ASN A 118 -34.83 -1.69 10.22
CA ASN A 118 -35.30 -0.41 10.75
C ASN A 118 -34.65 0.80 10.08
N TYR A 119 -33.65 0.60 9.21
CA TYR A 119 -32.87 1.69 8.61
C TYR A 119 -32.88 1.67 7.07
N VAL A 120 -33.47 0.65 6.45
CA VAL A 120 -33.49 0.47 4.97
C VAL A 120 -34.22 1.60 4.24
N ASN A 121 -35.15 2.29 4.91
CA ASN A 121 -35.99 3.34 4.31
C ASN A 121 -35.52 4.77 4.63
N PHE A 122 -34.40 4.97 5.32
CA PHE A 122 -34.12 6.26 6.00
C PHE A 122 -33.52 7.40 5.14
N SER A 123 -33.21 7.22 3.86
CA SER A 123 -32.81 8.29 2.92
C SER A 123 -32.49 7.69 1.54
N SER A 124 -32.40 8.51 0.49
CA SER A 124 -31.91 8.12 -0.84
C SER A 124 -30.38 8.00 -0.93
N ASP A 125 -29.61 8.61 -0.02
CA ASP A 125 -28.14 8.70 -0.07
C ASP A 125 -27.40 7.72 0.88
N TYR A 126 -28.12 7.15 1.85
CA TYR A 126 -27.66 6.13 2.81
C TYR A 126 -26.34 6.52 3.51
N SER A 127 -26.21 7.80 3.86
CA SER A 127 -25.04 8.31 4.57
C SER A 127 -24.99 7.79 6.02
N TYR A 128 -23.78 7.76 6.59
CA TYR A 128 -23.57 7.36 7.99
C TYR A 128 -24.36 8.24 8.96
N ILE A 129 -24.43 9.55 8.70
CA ILE A 129 -25.13 10.54 9.53
C ILE A 129 -26.63 10.20 9.63
N HIS A 130 -27.26 9.82 8.52
CA HIS A 130 -28.67 9.43 8.51
C HIS A 130 -28.95 8.12 9.26
N THR A 131 -27.93 7.28 9.47
CA THR A 131 -28.04 6.07 10.31
C THR A 131 -27.72 6.36 11.78
N LEU A 132 -26.77 7.26 12.04
CA LEU A 132 -26.24 7.60 13.36
C LEU A 132 -27.31 8.11 14.32
N PHE A 133 -28.01 9.20 13.98
CA PHE A 133 -28.95 9.82 14.93
C PHE A 133 -30.12 8.91 15.28
N PRO A 134 -30.78 8.23 14.32
CA PRO A 134 -31.81 7.23 14.64
C PRO A 134 -31.32 6.12 15.57
N VAL A 135 -30.10 5.60 15.37
CA VAL A 135 -29.51 4.61 16.29
C VAL A 135 -29.30 5.23 17.68
N LEU A 136 -28.66 6.39 17.79
CA LEU A 136 -28.41 7.05 19.09
C LEU A 136 -29.70 7.37 19.87
N GLN A 137 -30.82 7.63 19.17
CA GLN A 137 -32.12 7.92 19.77
C GLN A 137 -32.95 6.66 20.10
N SER A 138 -32.52 5.48 19.65
CA SER A 138 -33.29 4.24 19.82
C SER A 138 -33.35 3.74 21.27
N ASN A 139 -32.36 4.10 22.10
CA ASN A 139 -32.31 3.70 23.51
C ASN A 139 -33.02 4.72 24.42
N LYS A 140 -34.30 4.48 24.70
CA LYS A 140 -35.12 5.35 25.56
C LYS A 140 -34.71 5.36 27.03
N ASN A 141 -33.87 4.42 27.47
CA ASN A 141 -33.44 4.31 28.87
C ASN A 141 -32.06 4.94 29.13
N PHE A 142 -31.38 5.40 28.07
CA PHE A 142 -30.07 6.02 28.16
C PHE A 142 -29.92 7.06 27.06
N ASP A 143 -30.10 8.34 27.39
CA ASP A 143 -30.14 9.43 26.41
C ASP A 143 -28.74 9.86 25.96
N LEU A 144 -28.03 8.93 25.30
CA LEU A 144 -26.64 9.11 24.90
C LEU A 144 -26.46 10.33 24.00
N LEU A 145 -27.37 10.57 23.04
CA LEU A 145 -27.28 11.72 22.14
C LEU A 145 -27.25 13.04 22.91
N ASN A 146 -28.21 13.29 23.80
CA ASN A 146 -28.24 14.55 24.53
C ASN A 146 -27.12 14.64 25.56
N ILE A 147 -26.69 13.53 26.17
CA ILE A 147 -25.50 13.52 27.04
C ILE A 147 -24.27 14.03 26.27
N LEU A 148 -24.04 13.52 25.05
CA LEU A 148 -22.91 13.93 24.21
C LEU A 148 -23.01 15.39 23.76
N ILE A 149 -24.19 15.84 23.32
CA ILE A 149 -24.40 17.25 22.93
C ILE A 149 -24.13 18.20 24.09
N HIS A 150 -24.63 17.89 25.30
CA HIS A 150 -24.39 18.75 26.46
C HIS A 150 -22.94 18.72 26.92
N LEU A 151 -22.32 17.54 26.92
CA LEU A 151 -20.92 17.42 27.28
C LEU A 151 -20.04 18.20 26.29
N ALA A 152 -20.27 18.03 24.98
CA ALA A 152 -19.54 18.73 23.92
C ALA A 152 -19.59 20.26 24.06
N LYS A 153 -20.74 20.83 24.43
CA LYS A 153 -20.92 22.28 24.63
C LYS A 153 -20.19 22.84 25.86
N LEU A 154 -19.79 21.97 26.80
CA LEU A 154 -19.12 22.37 28.04
C LEU A 154 -17.60 22.19 27.98
N MET A 155 -17.11 21.48 26.96
CA MET A 155 -15.70 21.20 26.74
C MET A 155 -14.96 22.34 26.06
N THR A 156 -13.64 22.31 26.21
CA THR A 156 -12.71 23.19 25.51
C THR A 156 -11.86 22.32 24.59
N TYR A 157 -11.82 22.68 23.32
CA TYR A 157 -11.06 21.97 22.29
C TYR A 157 -9.75 22.70 22.04
N SER A 158 -8.65 21.96 21.92
CA SER A 158 -7.34 22.51 21.62
C SER A 158 -6.92 22.20 20.17
N THR A 159 -6.15 21.14 19.95
CA THR A 159 -5.83 20.59 18.63
C THR A 159 -5.96 19.08 18.66
N PHE A 160 -6.14 18.45 17.50
CA PHE A 160 -6.36 17.00 17.36
C PHE A 160 -5.32 16.16 18.13
N ASN A 161 -4.03 16.48 18.00
CA ASN A 161 -2.95 15.74 18.66
C ASN A 161 -2.75 16.08 20.16
N LYS A 162 -3.54 16.99 20.73
CA LYS A 162 -3.45 17.39 22.14
C LYS A 162 -4.67 16.98 22.94
N ASP A 163 -5.82 16.95 22.29
CA ASP A 163 -7.06 16.53 22.91
C ASP A 163 -7.09 15.01 23.06
N ASP A 164 -7.69 14.53 24.16
CA ASP A 164 -7.96 13.11 24.35
C ASP A 164 -9.07 12.62 23.41
N GLU A 165 -9.16 11.30 23.24
CA GLU A 165 -10.15 10.70 22.34
C GLU A 165 -11.60 11.11 22.62
N LEU A 166 -12.01 11.20 23.88
CA LEU A 166 -13.39 11.60 24.20
C LEU A 166 -13.65 13.02 23.70
N THR A 167 -12.68 13.92 23.92
CA THR A 167 -12.71 15.29 23.45
C THR A 167 -12.79 15.36 21.92
N ARG A 168 -11.94 14.63 21.20
CA ARG A 168 -11.96 14.57 19.72
C ARG A 168 -13.32 14.11 19.19
N ARG A 169 -13.88 13.05 19.78
CA ARG A 169 -15.20 12.51 19.39
C ARG A 169 -16.34 13.47 19.69
N LEU A 170 -16.22 14.30 20.74
CA LEU A 170 -17.24 15.28 21.13
C LEU A 170 -17.29 16.52 20.23
N VAL A 171 -16.22 16.83 19.47
CA VAL A 171 -16.19 17.95 18.51
C VAL A 171 -17.45 17.98 17.66
N PHE A 172 -17.83 16.86 17.07
CA PHE A 172 -18.97 16.75 16.16
C PHE A 172 -20.30 17.05 16.86
N PHE A 173 -20.46 16.56 18.10
CA PHE A 173 -21.66 16.79 18.90
C PHE A 173 -21.83 18.26 19.32
N ASN A 174 -20.76 19.07 19.25
CA ASN A 174 -20.84 20.52 19.45
C ASN A 174 -21.59 21.23 18.32
N TYR A 175 -21.59 20.65 17.11
CA TYR A 175 -22.21 21.20 15.91
C TYR A 175 -23.54 20.53 15.56
N VAL A 176 -24.10 19.72 16.47
CA VAL A 176 -25.44 19.14 16.28
C VAL A 176 -26.50 20.19 16.55
N VAL A 177 -27.38 20.40 15.57
CA VAL A 177 -28.56 21.28 15.65
C VAL A 177 -29.83 20.44 15.63
N LYS A 178 -30.89 20.97 16.24
CA LYS A 178 -32.22 20.34 16.25
C LYS A 178 -33.11 21.06 15.24
N ASN A 179 -33.68 20.32 14.30
CA ASN A 179 -34.55 20.88 13.27
C ASN A 179 -35.86 21.37 13.93
N GLY A 180 -36.14 22.66 13.75
CA GLY A 180 -37.20 23.40 14.45
C GLY A 180 -38.59 23.29 13.84
N ASN A 181 -38.89 22.25 13.05
CA ASN A 181 -40.24 22.08 12.50
C ASN A 181 -41.15 21.39 13.51
N ASP A 182 -41.73 22.18 14.42
CA ASP A 182 -42.94 21.86 15.18
C ASP A 182 -44.22 21.99 14.30
N ASP A 183 -44.13 21.79 12.98
CA ASP A 183 -45.29 21.72 12.09
C ASP A 183 -45.76 20.26 11.98
N ALA A 184 -46.67 19.91 12.89
CA ALA A 184 -47.36 18.64 12.97
C ALA A 184 -48.39 18.43 11.83
N ASP A 185 -48.00 18.60 10.56
CA ASP A 185 -48.93 18.40 9.44
C ASP A 185 -48.30 17.87 8.13
N ASN A 186 -47.17 17.15 8.18
CA ASN A 186 -46.75 16.29 7.07
C ASN A 186 -46.96 14.82 7.45
N ASN A 187 -48.07 14.26 6.96
CA ASN A 187 -48.36 12.82 6.95
C ASN A 187 -47.56 12.10 5.85
N ASP A 188 -46.24 12.29 5.81
CA ASP A 188 -45.35 11.38 5.09
C ASP A 188 -44.54 10.60 6.12
N ASP A 189 -44.62 9.28 6.02
CA ASP A 189 -44.09 8.26 6.93
C ASP A 189 -42.55 8.16 6.90
N ASP A 190 -41.86 9.27 6.60
CA ASP A 190 -40.40 9.39 6.60
C ASP A 190 -39.97 9.98 7.95
N THR A 191 -39.66 9.09 8.90
CA THR A 191 -39.14 9.43 10.22
C THR A 191 -37.68 9.90 10.13
N ILE A 192 -37.43 11.03 9.47
CA ILE A 192 -36.12 11.70 9.49
C ILE A 192 -35.84 12.16 10.92
N SER A 193 -34.64 11.88 11.44
CA SER A 193 -34.23 12.35 12.77
C SER A 193 -34.35 13.87 12.87
N ASN A 194 -34.81 14.38 14.01
CA ASN A 194 -34.90 15.82 14.28
C ASN A 194 -33.53 16.49 14.50
N TYR A 195 -32.42 15.82 14.19
CA TYR A 195 -31.06 16.29 14.42
C TYR A 195 -30.23 16.21 13.14
N GLU A 196 -29.41 17.22 12.92
CA GLU A 196 -28.43 17.28 11.84
C GLU A 196 -27.14 17.96 12.32
N PHE A 197 -26.04 17.79 11.58
CA PHE A 197 -24.84 18.57 11.81
C PHE A 197 -24.91 19.88 11.04
N ASN A 198 -24.52 20.99 11.67
CA ASN A 198 -24.16 22.20 10.97
C ASN A 198 -22.79 21.98 10.30
N LEU A 199 -22.82 21.45 9.07
CA LEU A 199 -21.63 21.04 8.32
C LEU A 199 -20.71 22.20 7.99
N ASP A 200 -21.24 23.40 7.72
CA ASP A 200 -20.44 24.58 7.37
C ASP A 200 -19.53 25.01 8.54
N ASP A 201 -20.13 25.13 9.74
CA ASP A 201 -19.40 25.52 10.94
C ASP A 201 -18.43 24.42 11.41
N LEU A 202 -18.85 23.15 11.28
CA LEU A 202 -18.01 22.00 11.61
C LEU A 202 -16.79 21.92 10.69
N THR A 203 -16.98 22.03 9.38
CA THR A 203 -15.89 22.00 8.38
C THR A 203 -14.89 23.12 8.64
N SER A 204 -15.40 24.34 8.90
CA SER A 204 -14.57 25.50 9.22
C SER A 204 -13.74 25.30 10.50
N PHE A 205 -14.30 24.63 11.51
CA PHE A 205 -13.57 24.31 12.74
C PHE A 205 -12.49 23.26 12.51
N LEU A 206 -12.82 22.15 11.83
CA LEU A 206 -11.91 21.03 11.59
C LEU A 206 -10.64 21.46 10.84
N GLN A 207 -10.75 22.41 9.89
CA GLN A 207 -9.59 23.00 9.21
C GLN A 207 -8.52 23.58 10.15
N THR A 208 -8.96 24.13 11.29
CA THR A 208 -8.05 24.70 12.29
C THR A 208 -7.62 23.70 13.37
N TYR A 209 -8.40 22.63 13.55
CA TYR A 209 -8.23 21.68 14.64
C TYR A 209 -7.14 20.62 14.37
N GLU A 210 -6.96 20.19 13.11
CA GLU A 210 -6.17 18.99 12.79
C GLU A 210 -4.77 19.24 12.22
N GLU A 211 -4.41 20.50 11.92
CA GLU A 211 -3.13 20.90 11.29
C GLU A 211 -2.77 20.19 9.96
N LYS A 212 -3.57 19.25 9.42
CA LYS A 212 -3.48 18.65 8.05
C LYS A 212 -4.81 18.12 7.49
N SER A 213 -5.02 18.38 6.19
CA SER A 213 -6.07 17.88 5.24
C SER A 213 -7.53 18.31 5.46
N ASN A 214 -8.28 18.44 4.35
CA ASN A 214 -9.60 19.08 4.26
C ASN A 214 -10.81 18.14 4.48
N GLU A 215 -10.61 16.84 4.68
CA GLU A 215 -11.73 15.88 4.81
C GLU A 215 -11.53 14.89 5.96
N VAL A 216 -12.33 15.06 7.02
CA VAL A 216 -12.43 14.12 8.14
C VAL A 216 -13.87 13.66 8.22
N TYR A 217 -14.12 12.42 7.84
CA TYR A 217 -15.43 11.82 7.97
C TYR A 217 -15.67 11.43 9.43
N PHE A 218 -16.86 11.73 9.95
CA PHE A 218 -17.22 11.42 11.34
C PHE A 218 -17.08 9.92 11.70
N GLU A 219 -17.21 9.05 10.70
CA GLU A 219 -17.03 7.59 10.83
C GLU A 219 -15.57 7.13 10.92
N ASP A 220 -14.60 8.00 10.63
CA ASP A 220 -13.18 7.65 10.50
C ASP A 220 -12.30 8.23 11.62
N ILE A 221 -12.85 9.07 12.50
CA ILE A 221 -12.11 9.68 13.62
C ILE A 221 -11.60 8.58 14.53
N ASP A 222 -10.29 8.43 14.54
CA ASP A 222 -9.54 7.39 15.23
C ASP A 222 -9.82 5.96 14.73
N ASP A 223 -11.00 5.64 14.19
CA ASP A 223 -11.44 4.29 13.83
C ASP A 223 -10.56 3.62 12.75
N LEU A 224 -10.08 4.36 11.75
CA LEU A 224 -9.10 3.84 10.78
C LEU A 224 -7.75 3.54 11.45
N LYS A 225 -7.33 4.37 12.42
CA LYS A 225 -6.10 4.15 13.20
C LYS A 225 -6.26 2.96 14.15
N TYR A 226 -7.41 2.81 14.81
CA TYR A 226 -7.78 1.62 15.58
C TYR A 226 -7.83 0.38 14.69
N TYR A 227 -8.44 0.44 13.50
CA TYR A 227 -8.47 -0.67 12.56
C TYR A 227 -7.06 -1.09 12.12
N LYS A 228 -6.20 -0.14 11.74
CA LYS A 228 -4.78 -0.41 11.41
C LYS A 228 -4.04 -1.00 12.60
N TYR A 229 -4.24 -0.46 13.80
CA TYR A 229 -3.67 -0.97 15.04
C TYR A 229 -4.10 -2.42 15.31
N PHE A 230 -5.40 -2.71 15.26
CA PHE A 230 -5.93 -4.03 15.56
C PHE A 230 -5.60 -5.04 14.47
N ARG A 231 -5.60 -4.64 13.19
CA ARG A 231 -5.03 -5.46 12.11
C ARG A 231 -3.57 -5.79 12.36
N ASN A 232 -2.78 -4.90 12.95
CA ASN A 232 -1.40 -5.18 13.32
C ASN A 232 -1.31 -6.09 14.56
N VAL A 233 -2.14 -5.90 15.59
CA VAL A 233 -2.22 -6.82 16.75
C VAL A 233 -2.68 -8.22 16.31
N GLU A 234 -3.66 -8.31 15.41
CA GLU A 234 -4.17 -9.57 14.83
C GLU A 234 -3.17 -10.21 13.85
N LYS A 235 -2.50 -9.42 12.98
CA LYS A 235 -1.43 -9.93 12.09
C LYS A 235 -0.21 -10.40 12.89
N VAL A 236 0.13 -9.75 13.99
CA VAL A 236 1.25 -10.08 14.91
C VAL A 236 0.78 -11.07 15.99
N ASN A 237 -0.07 -12.03 15.60
CA ASN A 237 -0.53 -13.12 16.43
C ASN A 237 0.59 -13.71 17.31
N SER A 238 0.20 -14.30 18.45
CA SER A 238 0.99 -15.07 19.43
C SER A 238 2.24 -15.83 18.92
N LYS A 239 2.29 -16.19 17.63
CA LYS A 239 3.46 -16.70 16.91
C LYS A 239 4.68 -15.78 17.02
N THR A 240 4.62 -14.50 16.62
CA THR A 240 5.79 -13.60 16.65
C THR A 240 6.24 -13.34 18.09
N LEU A 241 5.30 -13.08 19.00
CA LEU A 241 5.60 -12.91 20.43
C LEU A 241 6.18 -14.19 21.05
N GLY A 242 5.65 -15.35 20.67
CA GLY A 242 6.19 -16.65 21.05
C GLY A 242 7.61 -16.87 20.53
N GLU A 243 7.89 -16.52 19.28
CA GLU A 243 9.22 -16.58 18.67
C GLU A 243 10.22 -15.68 19.39
N ILE A 244 9.83 -14.45 19.75
CA ILE A 244 10.66 -13.55 20.57
C ILE A 244 11.00 -14.19 21.91
N LEU A 245 10.00 -14.74 22.60
CA LEU A 245 10.18 -15.38 23.90
C LEU A 245 11.07 -16.63 23.79
N GLU A 246 10.93 -17.44 22.74
CA GLU A 246 11.82 -18.57 22.46
C GLU A 246 13.25 -18.11 22.17
N ARG A 247 13.43 -17.02 21.40
CA ARG A 247 14.76 -16.41 21.14
C ARG A 247 15.42 -15.90 22.42
N ILE A 248 14.67 -15.23 23.30
CA ILE A 248 15.16 -14.81 24.62
C ILE A 248 15.54 -16.02 25.46
N LYS A 249 14.73 -17.07 25.45
CA LYS A 249 14.97 -18.28 26.24
C LYS A 249 16.28 -18.98 25.86
N ILE A 250 16.68 -18.93 24.60
CA ILE A 250 17.97 -19.48 24.15
C ILE A 250 19.14 -18.50 24.25
N TYR A 251 18.89 -17.21 24.51
CA TYR A 251 19.92 -16.19 24.65
C TYR A 251 20.75 -16.40 25.91
N ASN A 252 22.08 -16.47 25.77
CA ASN A 252 23.00 -16.61 26.91
C ASN A 252 23.55 -15.24 27.31
N PHE A 253 23.05 -14.70 28.42
CA PHE A 253 23.46 -13.40 28.95
C PHE A 253 24.94 -13.36 29.37
N LYS A 254 25.49 -14.51 29.79
CA LYS A 254 26.90 -14.61 30.22
C LYS A 254 27.85 -14.55 29.03
N GLU A 255 27.49 -15.20 27.92
CA GLU A 255 28.30 -15.23 26.69
C GLU A 255 28.32 -13.88 25.97
N HIS A 256 27.32 -13.03 26.21
CA HIS A 256 27.20 -11.69 25.63
C HIS A 256 27.60 -10.58 26.61
N ASP A 257 28.49 -10.87 27.57
CA ASP A 257 29.10 -9.90 28.49
C ASP A 257 28.10 -9.10 29.37
N HIS A 258 26.95 -9.68 29.74
CA HIS A 258 26.09 -9.12 30.78
C HIS A 258 26.55 -9.55 32.18
N ASP A 259 26.41 -8.65 33.16
CA ASP A 259 26.63 -8.99 34.58
C ASP A 259 25.42 -9.76 35.13
N LEU A 260 25.59 -11.07 35.31
CA LEU A 260 24.54 -11.95 35.83
C LEU A 260 24.01 -11.54 37.21
N THR A 261 24.80 -10.84 38.02
CA THR A 261 24.35 -10.34 39.33
C THR A 261 23.30 -9.25 39.17
N ILE A 262 23.48 -8.38 38.17
CA ILE A 262 22.56 -7.30 37.85
C ILE A 262 21.33 -7.87 37.15
N ILE A 263 21.52 -8.71 36.12
CA ILE A 263 20.41 -9.31 35.36
C ILE A 263 19.46 -10.10 36.27
N LYS A 264 19.97 -10.92 37.19
CA LYS A 264 19.12 -11.68 38.14
C LYS A 264 18.34 -10.79 39.10
N LYS A 265 18.88 -9.61 39.42
CA LYS A 265 18.25 -8.65 40.32
C LYS A 265 17.17 -7.84 39.60
N GLU A 266 17.43 -7.42 38.37
CA GLU A 266 16.52 -6.55 37.60
C GLU A 266 15.41 -7.34 36.89
N PHE A 267 15.73 -8.55 36.42
CA PHE A 267 14.85 -9.45 35.67
C PHE A 267 14.75 -10.84 36.33
N PRO A 268 14.28 -10.94 37.59
CA PRO A 268 14.10 -12.23 38.26
C PRO A 268 13.16 -13.19 37.51
N GLU A 269 12.25 -12.66 36.69
CA GLU A 269 11.32 -13.42 35.83
C GLU A 269 12.01 -14.29 34.77
N LEU A 270 13.26 -14.00 34.40
CA LEU A 270 14.02 -14.82 33.44
C LEU A 270 14.48 -16.16 34.04
N MET A 271 14.51 -16.27 35.37
CA MET A 271 14.95 -17.48 36.09
C MET A 271 16.35 -17.97 35.68
N ILE A 272 17.29 -17.02 35.46
CA ILE A 272 18.66 -17.33 35.03
C ILE A 272 19.48 -17.94 36.18
N GLU A 273 20.15 -19.05 35.91
CA GLU A 273 21.07 -19.72 36.84
C GLU A 273 22.54 -19.33 36.56
N GLU A 274 23.52 -20.17 36.89
CA GLU A 274 24.95 -19.87 36.68
C GLU A 274 25.42 -20.05 35.23
N ASP A 275 24.62 -20.76 34.42
CA ASP A 275 24.87 -21.00 32.99
C ASP A 275 24.60 -19.76 32.12
N GLY A 276 23.84 -18.78 32.65
CA GLY A 276 23.51 -17.53 31.98
C GLY A 276 22.28 -17.61 31.06
N GLN A 277 21.59 -18.75 31.01
CA GLN A 277 20.45 -18.97 30.12
C GLN A 277 19.10 -18.87 30.87
N PRO A 278 18.09 -18.16 30.33
CA PRO A 278 16.77 -18.10 30.95
C PRO A 278 16.05 -19.46 31.00
N LYS A 279 15.22 -19.67 32.02
CA LYS A 279 14.51 -20.95 32.28
C LYS A 279 12.99 -20.81 32.41
N PHE A 280 12.42 -19.69 31.97
CA PHE A 280 10.97 -19.48 32.03
C PHE A 280 10.18 -20.35 31.02
N ASP A 281 8.90 -20.53 31.29
CA ASP A 281 7.95 -21.22 30.41
C ASP A 281 7.31 -20.22 29.45
N VAL A 282 7.61 -20.34 28.16
CA VAL A 282 7.15 -19.42 27.10
C VAL A 282 5.63 -19.37 27.05
N TYR A 283 4.95 -20.51 27.09
CA TYR A 283 3.49 -20.58 27.00
C TYR A 283 2.80 -19.92 28.20
N LYS A 284 3.35 -20.09 29.40
CA LYS A 284 2.86 -19.43 30.62
C LYS A 284 3.06 -17.92 30.56
N VAL A 285 4.21 -17.47 30.09
CA VAL A 285 4.52 -16.04 29.93
C VAL A 285 3.65 -15.42 28.85
N LEU A 286 3.46 -16.10 27.72
CA LEU A 286 2.63 -15.65 26.59
C LEU A 286 1.18 -15.38 27.02
N LYS A 287 0.61 -16.22 27.88
CA LYS A 287 -0.75 -16.03 28.44
C LYS A 287 -0.92 -14.77 29.31
N GLY A 288 0.17 -14.20 29.80
CA GLY A 288 0.12 -12.97 30.60
C GLY A 288 0.06 -11.69 29.76
N PHE A 289 0.22 -11.79 28.44
CA PHE A 289 0.11 -10.65 27.53
C PHE A 289 -1.32 -10.41 27.09
N LYS A 290 -1.66 -9.14 26.88
CA LYS A 290 -2.91 -8.70 26.29
C LYS A 290 -2.83 -8.87 24.78
N LEU A 291 -3.65 -9.72 24.18
CA LEU A 291 -3.54 -10.07 22.76
C LEU A 291 -4.85 -9.82 21.99
N ASN A 292 -5.92 -9.44 22.68
CA ASN A 292 -7.22 -9.23 22.05
C ASN A 292 -7.52 -7.74 21.92
N GLU A 293 -8.32 -7.38 20.91
CA GLU A 293 -8.85 -6.02 20.71
C GLU A 293 -9.38 -5.43 22.02
N GLN A 294 -10.17 -6.24 22.74
CA GLN A 294 -10.84 -5.90 24.00
C GLN A 294 -9.90 -5.47 25.12
N ASP A 295 -8.64 -5.92 25.08
CA ASP A 295 -7.66 -5.64 26.13
C ASP A 295 -7.07 -4.21 26.04
N TYR A 296 -7.29 -3.54 24.90
CA TYR A 296 -6.76 -2.22 24.55
C TYR A 296 -7.85 -1.15 24.40
N TYR A 297 -9.09 -1.45 24.84
CA TYR A 297 -10.19 -0.49 24.88
C TYR A 297 -9.95 0.70 25.82
N ASP A 298 -8.84 0.76 26.54
CA ASP A 298 -8.56 1.85 27.49
C ASP A 298 -7.51 2.84 26.97
N ILE A 299 -6.93 2.59 25.78
CA ILE A 299 -5.81 3.35 25.24
C ILE A 299 -6.31 4.34 24.21
N ASP A 300 -5.80 5.58 24.23
CA ASP A 300 -5.95 6.55 23.14
C ASP A 300 -4.85 6.30 22.09
N ILE A 301 -5.19 5.65 20.98
CA ILE A 301 -4.21 5.19 19.99
C ILE A 301 -3.60 6.34 19.18
N VAL A 302 -4.33 7.43 18.98
CA VAL A 302 -3.86 8.58 18.19
C VAL A 302 -2.68 9.27 18.87
N ASN A 303 -2.80 9.48 20.17
CA ASN A 303 -1.72 10.07 20.96
C ASN A 303 -0.59 9.07 21.26
N ASN A 304 -0.73 7.79 20.86
CA ASN A 304 0.20 6.70 21.12
C ASN A 304 0.57 5.91 19.84
N GLU A 305 0.47 6.53 18.66
CA GLU A 305 0.53 5.88 17.34
C GLU A 305 1.81 5.07 17.08
N ASN A 306 2.94 5.47 17.70
CA ASN A 306 4.24 4.78 17.58
C ASN A 306 4.41 3.55 18.49
N SER A 307 3.37 3.08 19.19
CA SER A 307 3.53 2.20 20.35
C SER A 307 2.69 0.92 20.37
N SER A 308 1.98 0.55 19.31
CA SER A 308 1.11 -0.65 19.35
C SER A 308 1.82 -1.95 19.75
N GLU A 309 2.97 -2.20 19.13
CA GLU A 309 3.86 -3.31 19.45
C GLU A 309 4.46 -3.18 20.87
N LEU A 310 4.85 -1.96 21.27
CA LEU A 310 5.44 -1.68 22.59
C LEU A 310 4.44 -1.84 23.74
N LEU A 311 3.20 -1.40 23.52
CA LEU A 311 2.07 -1.55 24.44
C LEU A 311 1.78 -3.03 24.68
N MET A 312 1.82 -3.83 23.61
CA MET A 312 1.73 -5.28 23.74
C MET A 312 2.90 -5.84 24.53
N TYR A 313 4.15 -5.51 24.19
CA TYR A 313 5.32 -5.97 24.92
C TYR A 313 5.39 -5.50 26.39
N HIS A 314 4.70 -4.43 26.73
CA HIS A 314 4.60 -3.91 28.11
C HIS A 314 3.36 -4.46 28.86
N SER A 315 2.43 -5.12 28.18
CA SER A 315 1.14 -5.49 28.78
C SER A 315 1.22 -6.55 29.89
N ASN A 316 2.28 -7.35 29.91
CA ASN A 316 2.51 -8.37 30.95
C ASN A 316 3.30 -7.79 32.14
N LYS A 317 2.62 -7.56 33.26
CA LYS A 317 3.24 -7.00 34.48
C LYS A 317 4.21 -7.95 35.19
N GLU A 318 4.08 -9.25 34.95
CA GLU A 318 4.90 -10.30 35.59
C GLU A 318 6.14 -10.67 34.76
N PHE A 319 6.21 -10.22 33.50
CA PHE A 319 7.33 -10.48 32.61
C PHE A 319 7.67 -9.23 31.79
N LYS A 320 8.73 -8.51 32.16
CA LYS A 320 9.08 -7.20 31.60
C LYS A 320 9.78 -7.31 30.25
N LEU A 321 9.10 -7.91 29.27
CA LEU A 321 9.65 -8.22 27.95
C LEU A 321 10.32 -7.00 27.30
N LEU A 322 9.65 -5.84 27.33
CA LEU A 322 10.16 -4.63 26.71
C LEU A 322 11.52 -4.21 27.29
N ASN A 323 11.65 -4.21 28.61
CA ASN A 323 12.89 -3.87 29.32
C ASN A 323 13.98 -4.91 29.08
N ILE A 324 13.62 -6.20 28.99
CA ILE A 324 14.55 -7.29 28.66
C ILE A 324 15.12 -7.08 27.24
N LEU A 325 14.26 -6.73 26.26
CA LEU A 325 14.70 -6.45 24.89
C LEU A 325 15.63 -5.23 24.82
N MET A 326 15.32 -4.17 25.59
CA MET A 326 16.19 -3.00 25.70
C MET A 326 17.57 -3.35 26.30
N GLU A 327 17.60 -4.20 27.33
CA GLU A 327 18.85 -4.66 27.94
C GLU A 327 19.68 -5.49 26.95
N ILE A 328 19.09 -6.48 26.29
CA ILE A 328 19.77 -7.30 25.26
C ILE A 328 20.29 -6.39 24.14
N SER A 329 19.47 -5.44 23.69
CA SER A 329 19.84 -4.47 22.65
C SER A 329 21.05 -3.62 23.05
N SER A 330 21.16 -3.22 24.32
CA SER A 330 22.28 -2.39 24.81
C SER A 330 23.66 -3.05 24.67
N LYS A 331 23.70 -4.39 24.61
CA LYS A 331 24.92 -5.19 24.45
C LYS A 331 25.09 -5.78 23.06
N ALA A 332 24.08 -5.67 22.20
CA ALA A 332 24.14 -6.18 20.84
C ALA A 332 25.17 -5.37 20.01
N ASN A 333 26.11 -6.08 19.37
CA ASN A 333 27.04 -5.45 18.45
C ASN A 333 26.38 -5.24 17.09
N PHE A 334 25.87 -4.03 16.85
CA PHE A 334 25.18 -3.77 15.60
C PHE A 334 26.08 -3.58 14.37
N ASN A 335 27.41 -3.49 14.55
CA ASN A 335 28.36 -3.26 13.46
C ASN A 335 28.70 -4.53 12.67
N GLU A 336 28.59 -5.70 13.29
CA GLU A 336 28.75 -7.00 12.60
C GLU A 336 27.61 -7.27 11.62
N TYR A 337 26.47 -6.62 11.83
CA TYR A 337 25.32 -6.73 10.93
C TYR A 337 25.45 -5.94 9.61
N ASN A 338 26.57 -5.24 9.39
CA ASN A 338 26.90 -4.65 8.09
C ASN A 338 27.27 -5.70 7.03
N ASN A 339 27.58 -6.92 7.45
CA ASN A 339 27.79 -8.08 6.58
C ASN A 339 26.73 -9.12 6.94
N TYR A 340 25.82 -9.37 6.00
CA TYR A 340 24.63 -10.21 6.17
C TYR A 340 23.53 -9.66 7.09
N ASP A 341 22.46 -9.29 6.43
CA ASP A 341 21.12 -9.72 6.79
C ASP A 341 20.55 -9.28 8.15
N ILE A 342 20.25 -7.99 8.24
CA ILE A 342 19.33 -7.45 9.27
C ILE A 342 17.87 -7.69 8.89
N SER A 343 17.56 -7.81 7.61
CA SER A 343 16.18 -7.87 7.12
C SER A 343 15.47 -9.19 7.41
N HIS A 344 16.17 -10.32 7.53
CA HIS A 344 15.51 -11.63 7.72
C HIS A 344 15.42 -12.10 9.16
N ASP A 345 16.14 -11.47 10.09
CA ASP A 345 16.02 -11.79 11.51
C ASP A 345 15.10 -10.77 12.20
N GLN A 346 13.81 -11.09 12.27
CA GLN A 346 12.82 -10.27 12.96
C GLN A 346 13.23 -9.95 14.40
N PHE A 347 13.90 -10.89 15.09
CA PHE A 347 14.39 -10.65 16.44
C PHE A 347 15.50 -9.59 16.46
N LYS A 348 16.42 -9.57 15.48
CA LYS A 348 17.39 -8.48 15.32
C LYS A 348 16.72 -7.14 15.02
N ILE A 349 15.71 -7.09 14.15
CA ILE A 349 14.96 -5.86 13.87
C ILE A 349 14.32 -5.33 15.15
N ILE A 350 13.70 -6.22 15.94
CA ILE A 350 13.13 -5.87 17.24
C ILE A 350 14.20 -5.35 18.20
N LEU A 351 15.39 -5.97 18.25
CA LEU A 351 16.50 -5.47 19.07
C LEU A 351 17.01 -4.11 18.58
N ILE A 352 17.06 -3.88 17.27
CA ILE A 352 17.42 -2.56 16.71
C ILE A 352 16.38 -1.53 17.13
N LYS A 353 15.08 -1.78 16.94
CA LYS A 353 14.01 -0.91 17.43
C LYS A 353 14.16 -0.65 18.94
N ALA A 354 14.44 -1.69 19.72
CA ALA A 354 14.61 -1.60 21.17
C ALA A 354 15.72 -0.64 21.61
N LYS A 355 16.76 -0.46 20.78
CA LYS A 355 17.84 0.52 21.01
C LYS A 355 17.34 1.96 21.05
N PHE A 356 16.29 2.25 20.28
CA PHE A 356 15.73 3.59 20.10
C PHE A 356 14.44 3.80 20.89
N ILE A 357 14.07 2.85 21.76
CA ILE A 357 12.95 3.03 22.67
C ILE A 357 13.31 4.08 23.72
N GLN A 358 12.40 5.01 23.92
CA GLN A 358 12.46 6.06 24.93
C GLN A 358 11.27 5.90 25.88
N ASN A 359 11.49 6.20 27.16
CA ASN A 359 10.44 6.33 28.17
C ASN A 359 10.39 7.80 28.61
N PRO A 360 9.66 8.66 27.86
CA PRO A 360 9.64 10.09 28.13
C PRO A 360 8.89 10.46 29.42
N LYS A 361 7.94 9.64 29.93
CA LYS A 361 7.25 9.75 31.23
C LYS A 361 6.19 8.65 31.42
N ASP A 362 5.91 8.30 32.67
CA ASP A 362 4.70 7.57 33.12
C ASP A 362 4.41 6.22 32.43
N ASP A 363 5.43 5.37 32.23
CA ASP A 363 5.31 4.03 31.62
C ASP A 363 4.80 4.02 30.16
N VAL A 364 4.85 5.17 29.49
CA VAL A 364 4.56 5.29 28.05
C VAL A 364 5.86 5.18 27.27
N TYR A 365 5.99 4.12 26.46
CA TYR A 365 7.17 3.87 25.63
C TYR A 365 6.94 4.33 24.20
N THR A 366 7.93 5.01 23.61
CA THR A 366 7.92 5.45 22.21
C THR A 366 9.25 5.10 21.52
N ILE A 367 9.30 5.11 20.19
CA ILE A 367 10.54 4.96 19.42
C ILE A 367 10.99 6.34 18.94
N ASN A 368 12.28 6.65 19.08
CA ASN A 368 12.90 7.78 18.37
C ASN A 368 13.02 7.45 16.88
N THR A 369 11.94 7.71 16.14
CA THR A 369 11.82 7.35 14.72
C THR A 369 12.90 7.96 13.87
N LYS A 370 13.29 9.21 14.12
CA LYS A 370 14.35 9.88 13.38
C LYS A 370 15.69 9.16 13.50
N GLU A 371 16.12 8.85 14.72
CA GLU A 371 17.40 8.16 14.94
C GLU A 371 17.35 6.70 14.46
N TYR A 372 16.20 6.04 14.63
CA TYR A 372 15.98 4.70 14.08
C TYR A 372 16.09 4.69 12.55
N ASP A 373 15.41 5.60 11.86
CA ASP A 373 15.41 5.68 10.40
C ASP A 373 16.81 6.01 9.86
N ASP A 374 17.52 6.94 10.51
CA ASP A 374 18.90 7.28 10.15
C ASP A 374 19.83 6.06 10.33
N PHE A 375 19.63 5.28 11.40
CA PHE A 375 20.39 4.06 11.67
C PHE A 375 20.10 2.93 10.67
N ILE A 376 18.82 2.67 10.35
CA ILE A 376 18.42 1.67 9.36
C ILE A 376 18.94 2.04 7.96
N LYS A 377 18.86 3.31 7.57
CA LYS A 377 19.38 3.81 6.28
C LYS A 377 20.87 3.55 6.11
N ASP A 378 21.65 3.52 7.19
CA ASP A 378 23.08 3.25 7.12
C ASP A 378 23.41 1.76 7.08
N ILE A 379 22.60 0.94 7.76
CA ILE A 379 22.65 -0.54 7.70
C ILE A 379 22.26 -1.08 6.32
N GLU A 380 21.23 -0.52 5.67
CA GLU A 380 20.71 -1.04 4.40
C GLU A 380 21.63 -0.78 3.20
N LYS A 381 22.71 -0.01 3.38
CA LYS A 381 23.68 0.32 2.33
C LYS A 381 24.84 -0.67 2.30
N CYS A 382 24.57 -1.98 2.19
CA CYS A 382 25.59 -2.92 1.73
C CYS A 382 25.92 -2.61 0.26
N LYS A 383 26.98 -1.83 0.05
CA LYS A 383 27.51 -1.45 -1.27
C LYS A 383 28.93 -2.00 -1.40
N ILE A 384 29.11 -2.97 -2.28
CA ILE A 384 30.44 -3.41 -2.70
C ILE A 384 30.94 -2.38 -3.71
N LYS A 385 31.98 -1.63 -3.31
CA LYS A 385 32.65 -0.66 -4.18
C LYS A 385 33.87 -1.30 -4.82
N ASP A 386 34.31 -0.73 -5.94
CA ASP A 386 35.54 -1.12 -6.65
C ASP A 386 35.56 -2.58 -7.14
N GLY A 387 34.38 -3.14 -7.44
CA GLY A 387 34.28 -4.42 -8.14
C GLY A 387 34.65 -4.31 -9.62
N SER A 388 34.80 -5.46 -10.28
CA SER A 388 34.90 -5.57 -11.74
C SER A 388 33.69 -6.32 -12.31
N MET A 389 33.29 -5.98 -13.53
CA MET A 389 32.19 -6.62 -14.23
C MET A 389 32.60 -6.92 -15.68
N VAL A 390 32.19 -8.07 -16.19
CA VAL A 390 32.26 -8.40 -17.62
C VAL A 390 30.84 -8.66 -18.09
N VAL A 391 30.45 -8.01 -19.18
CA VAL A 391 29.17 -8.25 -19.86
C VAL A 391 29.46 -8.93 -21.18
N ASP A 392 28.87 -10.10 -21.39
CA ASP A 392 28.94 -10.85 -22.64
C ASP A 392 27.58 -10.71 -23.34
N PHE A 393 27.59 -10.15 -24.55
CA PHE A 393 26.41 -10.05 -25.39
C PHE A 393 26.76 -10.59 -26.78
N ASN A 394 26.13 -11.70 -27.18
CA ASN A 394 26.40 -12.38 -28.45
C ASN A 394 27.90 -12.68 -28.71
N GLY A 395 28.66 -12.98 -27.64
CA GLY A 395 30.10 -13.26 -27.72
C GLY A 395 30.99 -12.01 -27.71
N GLU A 396 30.41 -10.81 -27.78
CA GLU A 396 31.13 -9.55 -27.57
C GLU A 396 31.25 -9.28 -26.07
N LYS A 397 32.48 -9.19 -25.57
CA LYS A 397 32.76 -8.93 -24.15
C LYS A 397 33.11 -7.47 -23.92
N LYS A 398 32.39 -6.84 -22.98
CA LYS A 398 32.68 -5.51 -22.45
C LYS A 398 33.11 -5.61 -20.99
N GLU A 399 34.27 -5.04 -20.67
CA GLU A 399 34.86 -5.11 -19.34
C GLU A 399 34.83 -3.76 -18.64
N PHE A 400 34.43 -3.77 -17.36
CA PHE A 400 34.38 -2.58 -16.51
C PHE A 400 35.20 -2.84 -15.24
N LYS A 401 36.23 -2.03 -15.01
CA LYS A 401 37.18 -2.23 -13.89
C LYS A 401 36.77 -1.59 -12.58
N LYS A 402 35.68 -0.81 -12.59
CA LYS A 402 35.20 -0.11 -11.41
C LYS A 402 33.67 -0.06 -11.44
N VAL A 403 33.05 -1.03 -10.78
CA VAL A 403 31.61 -1.08 -10.56
C VAL A 403 31.28 -1.00 -9.07
N THR A 404 30.13 -0.43 -8.76
CA THR A 404 29.51 -0.54 -7.44
C THR A 404 28.31 -1.47 -7.55
N LEU A 405 28.29 -2.53 -6.75
CA LEU A 405 27.16 -3.45 -6.62
C LEU A 405 26.46 -3.20 -5.29
N SER A 406 25.14 -3.22 -5.28
CA SER A 406 24.35 -3.16 -4.05
C SER A 406 23.05 -3.94 -4.20
N ILE A 407 22.48 -4.40 -3.09
CA ILE A 407 21.12 -4.96 -3.09
C ILE A 407 20.12 -3.85 -3.49
N GLY A 408 19.13 -4.22 -4.28
CA GLY A 408 18.07 -3.33 -4.76
C GLY A 408 16.71 -3.59 -4.10
N GLY A 409 15.83 -2.59 -4.22
CA GLY A 409 14.48 -2.63 -3.66
C GLY A 409 14.39 -2.36 -2.16
N ASN A 410 13.16 -2.24 -1.69
CA ASN A 410 12.81 -2.09 -0.26
C ASN A 410 12.19 -3.41 0.23
N TYR A 411 10.97 -3.71 -0.19
CA TYR A 411 10.27 -4.95 0.17
C TYR A 411 10.90 -6.20 -0.46
N SER A 412 11.45 -6.09 -1.68
CA SER A 412 12.09 -7.22 -2.35
C SER A 412 13.41 -7.69 -1.72
N ARG A 413 13.85 -7.04 -0.63
CA ARG A 413 14.92 -7.56 0.21
C ARG A 413 14.49 -8.76 1.04
N TYR A 414 13.20 -8.96 1.27
CA TYR A 414 12.63 -10.08 2.04
C TYR A 414 12.33 -11.32 1.19
N PHE A 415 12.69 -11.27 -0.09
CA PHE A 415 12.37 -12.29 -1.09
C PHE A 415 13.40 -13.41 -1.08
N ALA A 416 13.00 -14.62 -1.51
CA ALA A 416 13.91 -15.77 -1.62
C ALA A 416 15.14 -15.45 -2.47
N LYS A 417 14.97 -14.60 -3.49
CA LYS A 417 16.01 -14.15 -4.44
C LYS A 417 16.16 -12.63 -4.42
N TYR A 418 17.36 -12.16 -4.13
CA TYR A 418 17.65 -10.71 -4.07
C TYR A 418 17.70 -10.06 -5.45
N GLN A 419 17.39 -8.77 -5.48
CA GLN A 419 17.61 -7.90 -6.64
C GLN A 419 18.90 -7.10 -6.48
N TYR A 420 19.51 -6.66 -7.59
CA TYR A 420 20.79 -5.94 -7.56
C TYR A 420 20.74 -4.64 -8.34
N ASN A 421 21.41 -3.62 -7.82
CA ASN A 421 21.74 -2.40 -8.54
C ASN A 421 23.24 -2.40 -8.88
N ILE A 422 23.57 -2.09 -10.13
CA ILE A 422 24.96 -1.95 -10.59
C ILE A 422 25.15 -0.51 -11.08
N LYS A 423 26.17 0.17 -10.54
CA LYS A 423 26.64 1.47 -11.03
C LYS A 423 28.02 1.31 -11.66
N ILE A 424 28.14 1.65 -12.93
CA ILE A 424 29.40 1.68 -13.68
C ILE A 424 30.14 2.99 -13.33
N GLY A 425 31.41 2.86 -12.94
CA GLY A 425 32.26 3.97 -12.52
C GLY A 425 33.06 4.61 -13.65
N LYS A 426 33.90 5.60 -13.30
CA LYS A 426 34.86 6.27 -14.19
C LYS A 426 34.28 6.90 -15.46
N GLY A 427 32.98 7.21 -15.47
CA GLY A 427 32.32 7.77 -16.65
C GLY A 427 32.06 6.76 -17.77
N GLU A 428 32.38 5.48 -17.57
CA GLU A 428 32.07 4.41 -18.51
C GLU A 428 30.56 4.10 -18.48
N ASN A 429 30.06 3.48 -19.55
CA ASN A 429 28.66 3.08 -19.66
C ASN A 429 28.54 1.78 -20.49
N LEU A 430 27.45 1.05 -20.26
CA LEU A 430 27.04 -0.08 -21.06
C LEU A 430 25.90 0.38 -21.98
N TYR A 431 26.20 0.57 -23.27
CA TYR A 431 25.23 1.02 -24.29
C TYR A 431 24.43 2.27 -23.84
N GLY A 432 25.12 3.30 -23.35
CA GLY A 432 24.51 4.54 -22.86
C GLY A 432 24.10 4.51 -21.38
N ARG A 433 24.03 3.33 -20.74
CA ARG A 433 23.58 3.18 -19.35
C ARG A 433 24.73 3.12 -18.35
N LYS A 434 24.69 3.99 -17.34
CA LYS A 434 25.61 3.96 -16.18
C LYS A 434 25.04 3.19 -14.99
N HIS A 435 23.72 3.08 -14.93
CA HIS A 435 22.98 2.46 -13.84
C HIS A 435 22.15 1.31 -14.44
N LEU A 436 22.35 0.11 -13.92
CA LEU A 436 21.62 -1.10 -14.32
C LEU A 436 20.87 -1.61 -13.10
N LYS A 437 19.61 -2.01 -13.27
CA LYS A 437 18.81 -2.69 -12.24
C LYS A 437 18.59 -4.13 -12.71
N LEU A 438 19.00 -5.08 -11.88
CA LEU A 438 18.78 -6.51 -12.10
C LEU A 438 17.69 -6.96 -11.14
N ARG A 439 16.49 -7.08 -11.68
CA ARG A 439 15.31 -7.46 -10.92
C ARG A 439 15.15 -8.96 -10.91
N ALA A 440 14.78 -9.49 -9.76
CA ALA A 440 14.45 -10.90 -9.62
C ALA A 440 12.97 -11.17 -9.92
N ASP A 441 12.09 -10.16 -9.75
CA ASP A 441 10.64 -10.17 -9.98
C ASP A 441 9.93 -11.43 -9.50
N ILE A 442 10.38 -12.02 -8.39
CA ILE A 442 9.84 -13.30 -7.93
C ILE A 442 8.42 -13.24 -7.39
N THR A 443 7.83 -12.05 -7.28
CA THR A 443 6.39 -11.84 -7.07
C THR A 443 5.58 -12.27 -8.29
N ASP A 444 6.14 -12.11 -9.48
CA ASP A 444 5.58 -12.53 -10.77
C ASP A 444 5.90 -14.01 -11.05
N PRO A 445 4.93 -14.93 -11.01
CA PRO A 445 5.18 -16.35 -11.30
C PRO A 445 5.65 -16.61 -12.73
N SER A 446 5.35 -15.71 -13.68
CA SER A 446 5.75 -15.83 -15.08
C SER A 446 7.15 -15.28 -15.37
N LEU A 447 7.65 -14.35 -14.54
CA LEU A 447 8.82 -13.49 -14.81
C LEU A 447 8.75 -12.72 -16.14
N MET A 448 7.55 -12.46 -16.67
CA MET A 448 7.34 -11.83 -17.99
C MET A 448 6.61 -10.49 -17.92
N ARG A 449 5.93 -10.15 -16.82
CA ARG A 449 5.08 -8.94 -16.73
C ARG A 449 5.87 -7.67 -17.02
N THR A 450 7.00 -7.48 -16.31
CA THR A 450 7.90 -6.35 -16.54
C THR A 450 8.36 -6.25 -18.00
N LYS A 451 8.69 -7.38 -18.63
CA LYS A 451 9.12 -7.39 -20.03
C LYS A 451 7.99 -7.01 -20.98
N LEU A 452 6.79 -7.56 -20.77
CA LEU A 452 5.63 -7.33 -21.61
C LEU A 452 5.18 -5.87 -21.56
N ILE A 453 5.11 -5.28 -20.36
CA ILE A 453 4.71 -3.87 -20.23
C ILE A 453 5.75 -2.95 -20.85
N SER A 454 7.05 -3.17 -20.63
CA SER A 454 8.10 -2.41 -21.33
C SER A 454 8.00 -2.54 -22.86
N ASP A 455 7.64 -3.71 -23.39
CA ASP A 455 7.48 -3.93 -24.83
C ASP A 455 6.23 -3.25 -25.40
N ILE A 456 5.15 -3.18 -24.63
CA ILE A 456 3.94 -2.42 -24.99
C ILE A 456 4.30 -0.93 -25.17
N HIS A 457 5.05 -0.35 -24.22
CA HIS A 457 5.52 1.03 -24.34
C HIS A 457 6.41 1.22 -25.58
N ASN A 458 7.36 0.31 -25.81
CA ASN A 458 8.23 0.34 -26.98
C ASN A 458 7.44 0.30 -28.30
N ARG A 459 6.41 -0.56 -28.38
CA ARG A 459 5.57 -0.70 -29.57
C ARG A 459 4.67 0.51 -29.83
N LEU A 460 4.30 1.23 -28.77
CA LEU A 460 3.56 2.51 -28.86
C LEU A 460 4.47 3.72 -29.09
N GLU A 461 5.79 3.51 -29.17
CA GLU A 461 6.81 4.56 -29.23
C GLU A 461 6.72 5.57 -28.07
N ILE A 462 6.25 5.11 -26.90
CA ILE A 462 6.17 5.92 -25.68
C ILE A 462 7.52 5.82 -24.95
N PRO A 463 8.15 6.96 -24.57
CA PRO A 463 9.38 6.93 -23.80
C PRO A 463 9.17 6.24 -22.45
N SER A 464 9.80 5.08 -22.25
CA SER A 464 9.71 4.31 -21.00
C SER A 464 11.03 3.59 -20.68
N VAL A 465 11.13 3.02 -19.48
CA VAL A 465 12.18 2.06 -19.15
C VAL A 465 12.03 0.79 -20.00
N SER A 466 13.13 0.37 -20.62
CA SER A 466 13.21 -0.91 -21.30
C SER A 466 13.57 -2.04 -20.33
N ALA A 467 13.14 -3.26 -20.68
CA ALA A 467 13.46 -4.49 -19.96
C ALA A 467 14.00 -5.56 -20.92
N ASN A 468 14.95 -6.36 -20.44
CA ASN A 468 15.44 -7.57 -21.11
C ASN A 468 15.89 -8.59 -20.05
N TYR A 469 16.33 -9.77 -20.47
CA TYR A 469 16.82 -10.80 -19.55
C TYR A 469 18.33 -10.86 -19.51
N ILE A 470 18.89 -11.21 -18.36
CA ILE A 470 20.32 -11.45 -18.17
C ILE A 470 20.53 -12.58 -17.17
N THR A 471 21.57 -13.38 -17.37
CA THR A 471 22.06 -14.29 -16.34
C THR A 471 23.20 -13.66 -15.57
N LEU A 472 23.19 -13.79 -14.24
CA LEU A 472 24.20 -13.20 -13.38
C LEU A 472 25.12 -14.28 -12.80
N ASN A 473 26.43 -14.02 -12.85
CA ASN A 473 27.41 -14.73 -12.03
C ASN A 473 28.12 -13.72 -11.11
N ILE A 474 28.32 -14.08 -9.84
CA ILE A 474 29.16 -13.32 -8.91
C ILE A 474 30.29 -14.24 -8.45
N ASN A 475 31.54 -13.86 -8.71
CA ASN A 475 32.72 -14.65 -8.34
C ASN A 475 32.61 -16.14 -8.76
N ASP A 476 32.25 -16.36 -10.03
CA ASP A 476 32.04 -17.68 -10.65
C ASP A 476 30.82 -18.48 -10.12
N GLU A 477 30.05 -17.93 -9.19
CA GLU A 477 28.80 -18.51 -8.71
C GLU A 477 27.61 -18.05 -9.56
N TYR A 478 26.86 -19.00 -10.12
CA TYR A 478 25.68 -18.71 -10.96
C TYR A 478 24.46 -18.38 -10.10
N LEU A 479 23.97 -17.14 -10.24
CA LEU A 479 22.84 -16.63 -9.45
C LEU A 479 21.49 -16.69 -10.19
N GLY A 480 21.45 -17.26 -11.40
CA GLY A 480 20.20 -17.44 -12.13
C GLY A 480 19.88 -16.32 -13.12
N LEU A 481 18.61 -16.31 -13.54
CA LEU A 481 18.00 -15.36 -14.47
C LEU A 481 17.51 -14.10 -13.76
N PHE A 482 17.72 -12.95 -14.36
CA PHE A 482 17.24 -11.65 -13.87
C PHE A 482 16.62 -10.87 -15.03
N ILE A 483 15.71 -9.97 -14.70
CA ILE A 483 15.19 -8.96 -15.62
C ILE A 483 16.10 -7.73 -15.48
N LEU A 484 16.89 -7.45 -16.51
CA LEU A 484 17.66 -6.23 -16.66
C LEU A 484 16.72 -5.10 -17.08
N THR A 485 16.58 -4.08 -16.22
CA THR A 485 15.79 -2.90 -16.53
C THR A 485 16.63 -1.63 -16.53
N ASP A 486 16.19 -0.68 -17.35
CA ASP A 486 16.60 0.71 -17.23
C ASP A 486 16.16 1.32 -15.89
N ARG A 487 16.71 2.51 -15.60
CA ARG A 487 16.26 3.37 -14.51
C ARG A 487 16.25 4.81 -14.98
N TYR A 488 15.18 5.53 -14.70
CA TYR A 488 15.12 6.96 -14.92
C TYR A 488 16.18 7.67 -14.06
N LYS A 489 17.18 8.22 -14.76
CA LYS A 489 18.30 9.00 -14.24
C LYS A 489 18.70 9.99 -15.33
N THR A 490 19.51 10.99 -14.97
CA THR A 490 20.04 11.96 -15.94
C THR A 490 20.74 11.31 -17.13
N SER A 491 21.42 10.16 -16.95
CA SER A 491 22.01 9.42 -18.07
C SER A 491 21.01 8.76 -19.00
N TRP A 492 19.83 8.36 -18.50
CA TRP A 492 18.75 7.84 -19.35
C TRP A 492 18.13 8.99 -20.16
N VAL A 493 17.92 10.15 -19.53
CA VAL A 493 17.44 11.35 -20.22
C VAL A 493 18.43 11.80 -21.31
N GLU A 494 19.73 11.78 -21.02
CA GLU A 494 20.77 12.08 -22.00
C GLU A 494 20.70 11.17 -23.23
N ASP A 495 20.42 9.88 -23.06
CA ASP A 495 20.36 8.94 -24.17
C ASP A 495 19.03 9.03 -24.95
N VAL A 496 17.90 9.12 -24.25
CA VAL A 496 16.56 9.09 -24.86
C VAL A 496 16.15 10.43 -25.46
N PHE A 497 16.51 11.55 -24.80
CA PHE A 497 16.11 12.90 -25.20
C PHE A 497 17.28 13.74 -25.72
N ASN A 498 18.50 13.21 -25.74
CA ASN A 498 19.72 13.96 -26.10
C ASN A 498 19.90 15.22 -25.24
N GLU A 499 19.47 15.15 -23.96
CA GLU A 499 19.52 16.25 -23.00
C GLU A 499 20.47 15.92 -21.84
N LYS A 500 21.58 16.64 -21.76
CA LYS A 500 22.57 16.48 -20.68
C LYS A 500 22.18 17.31 -19.47
N ASP A 501 22.52 16.79 -18.29
CA ASP A 501 22.41 17.51 -17.01
C ASP A 501 21.02 18.10 -16.76
N THR A 502 19.96 17.36 -17.13
CA THR A 502 18.59 17.79 -16.90
C THR A 502 18.34 18.10 -15.43
N LYS A 503 17.54 19.14 -15.18
CA LYS A 503 17.15 19.58 -13.84
C LYS A 503 15.70 19.26 -13.50
N LEU A 504 14.91 18.77 -14.47
CA LEU A 504 13.46 18.61 -14.33
C LEU A 504 13.05 17.14 -14.44
N LEU A 505 13.70 16.29 -13.63
CA LEU A 505 13.35 14.88 -13.49
C LEU A 505 13.01 14.61 -12.02
N TYR A 506 11.75 14.31 -11.75
CA TYR A 506 11.20 14.12 -10.41
C TYR A 506 10.71 12.68 -10.27
N LYS A 507 11.14 12.01 -9.20
CA LYS A 507 10.59 10.72 -8.78
C LYS A 507 9.39 10.98 -7.89
N CYS A 508 8.23 10.43 -8.23
CA CYS A 508 7.01 10.59 -7.45
C CYS A 508 6.72 9.33 -6.64
N GLU A 509 6.38 9.54 -5.37
CA GLU A 509 5.87 8.53 -4.44
C GLU A 509 4.72 9.20 -3.69
N ASP A 510 3.54 8.60 -3.52
CA ASP A 510 2.39 9.29 -2.92
C ASP A 510 2.05 10.64 -3.60
N SER A 511 1.78 10.58 -4.92
CA SER A 511 1.39 11.75 -5.71
C SER A 511 0.27 11.44 -6.70
N THR A 512 -0.77 12.27 -6.70
CA THR A 512 -1.80 12.36 -7.75
C THR A 512 -1.71 13.67 -8.52
N LEU A 513 -0.52 14.30 -8.46
CA LEU A 513 -0.20 15.61 -9.04
C LEU A 513 -1.08 16.77 -8.55
N THR A 514 -1.47 16.74 -7.27
CA THR A 514 -2.24 17.81 -6.62
C THR A 514 -1.45 18.52 -5.52
N LYS A 515 -1.84 19.73 -5.10
CA LYS A 515 -1.18 20.43 -3.96
C LYS A 515 -1.24 19.60 -2.68
N GLU A 516 -2.31 18.84 -2.47
CA GLU A 516 -2.49 18.01 -1.28
C GLU A 516 -1.70 16.70 -1.35
N GLN A 517 -1.48 16.17 -2.56
CA GLN A 517 -0.78 14.90 -2.79
C GLN A 517 0.22 15.02 -3.96
N SER A 518 1.38 15.60 -3.69
CA SER A 518 2.47 15.80 -4.67
C SER A 518 3.87 15.51 -4.12
N TYR A 519 4.03 14.40 -3.39
CA TYR A 519 5.35 14.01 -2.89
C TYR A 519 6.25 13.49 -4.03
N CYS A 520 6.90 14.43 -4.72
CA CYS A 520 7.88 14.13 -5.76
C CYS A 520 9.22 14.81 -5.46
N ILE A 521 10.30 14.04 -5.56
CA ILE A 521 11.66 14.48 -5.25
C ILE A 521 12.48 14.52 -6.53
N ASN A 522 13.21 15.61 -6.73
CA ASN A 522 14.13 15.73 -7.85
C ASN A 522 15.22 14.65 -7.79
N GLU A 523 15.49 13.97 -8.91
CA GLU A 523 16.53 12.93 -8.99
C GLU A 523 17.96 13.47 -8.87
N ASN A 524 18.12 14.78 -9.02
CA ASN A 524 19.37 15.47 -8.74
C ASN A 524 19.25 16.25 -7.43
N ASP A 525 19.79 15.68 -6.35
CA ASP A 525 19.80 16.27 -5.00
C ASP A 525 20.48 17.66 -4.94
N GLU A 526 21.25 18.06 -5.97
CA GLU A 526 21.84 19.40 -6.08
C GLU A 526 20.85 20.46 -6.58
N VAL A 527 19.71 20.05 -7.13
CA VAL A 527 18.64 20.94 -7.60
C VAL A 527 17.72 21.28 -6.42
N THR A 528 17.86 22.49 -5.91
CA THR A 528 17.03 23.02 -4.82
C THR A 528 15.90 23.94 -5.28
N ASP A 529 15.91 24.33 -6.55
CA ASP A 529 14.88 25.19 -7.14
C ASP A 529 13.68 24.34 -7.58
N THR A 530 12.56 24.54 -6.91
CA THR A 530 11.29 23.82 -7.17
C THR A 530 10.25 24.71 -7.87
N THR A 531 10.65 25.88 -8.39
CA THR A 531 9.70 26.87 -8.94
C THR A 531 8.86 26.28 -10.06
N GLU A 532 9.49 25.66 -11.08
CA GLU A 532 8.77 25.04 -12.20
C GLU A 532 7.88 23.86 -11.79
N TRP A 533 8.28 23.11 -10.75
CA TRP A 533 7.46 22.03 -10.21
C TRP A 533 6.21 22.57 -9.53
N ASN A 534 6.37 23.59 -8.68
CA ASN A 534 5.27 24.23 -7.98
C ASN A 534 4.29 24.89 -8.97
N GLU A 535 4.80 25.52 -10.04
CA GLU A 535 3.98 26.06 -11.14
C GLU A 535 3.20 24.98 -11.87
N LEU A 536 3.79 23.80 -12.13
CA LEU A 536 3.07 22.66 -12.70
C LEU A 536 1.89 22.26 -11.79
N ILE A 537 2.17 21.95 -10.53
CA ILE A 537 1.16 21.46 -9.58
C ILE A 537 0.04 22.50 -9.41
N GLU A 538 0.40 23.78 -9.30
CA GLU A 538 -0.61 24.85 -9.23
C GLU A 538 -1.45 24.98 -10.49
N THR A 539 -0.86 24.78 -11.66
CA THR A 539 -1.60 24.84 -12.93
C THR A 539 -2.53 23.63 -13.07
N LEU A 540 -2.08 22.42 -12.72
CA LEU A 540 -2.90 21.21 -12.76
C LEU A 540 -4.08 21.28 -11.77
N ASP A 541 -3.84 21.75 -10.54
CA ASP A 541 -4.90 21.89 -9.53
C ASP A 541 -5.99 22.89 -9.90
N ASN A 542 -5.60 24.00 -10.54
CA ASN A 542 -6.53 25.06 -10.90
C ASN A 542 -7.21 24.83 -12.26
N ALA A 543 -6.78 23.82 -13.03
CA ALA A 543 -7.30 23.56 -14.37
C ALA A 543 -8.79 23.25 -14.32
N GLN A 544 -9.57 23.94 -15.16
CA GLN A 544 -11.00 23.69 -15.32
C GLN A 544 -11.31 23.08 -16.69
N ASN A 545 -10.42 23.27 -17.67
CA ASN A 545 -10.53 22.76 -19.01
C ASN A 545 -9.19 22.13 -19.43
N VAL A 546 -9.25 21.15 -20.32
CA VAL A 546 -8.04 20.49 -20.86
C VAL A 546 -7.07 21.49 -21.49
N SER A 547 -7.58 22.53 -22.17
CA SER A 547 -6.78 23.60 -22.78
C SER A 547 -5.92 24.39 -21.79
N ASP A 548 -6.27 24.38 -20.50
CA ASP A 548 -5.52 25.12 -19.47
C ASP A 548 -4.14 24.49 -19.20
N ILE A 549 -3.99 23.19 -19.50
CA ILE A 549 -2.77 22.42 -19.21
C ILE A 549 -2.04 21.94 -20.47
N GLU A 550 -2.71 21.94 -21.62
CA GLU A 550 -2.16 21.35 -22.85
C GLU A 550 -0.84 21.97 -23.30
N ASP A 551 -0.59 23.25 -23.03
CA ASP A 551 0.67 23.89 -23.44
C ASP A 551 1.86 23.48 -22.58
N ILE A 552 1.62 22.98 -21.36
CA ILE A 552 2.67 22.63 -20.39
C ILE A 552 2.75 21.14 -20.07
N PHE A 553 1.71 20.37 -20.31
CA PHE A 553 1.59 18.95 -19.97
C PHE A 553 1.20 18.13 -21.20
N ASP A 554 1.88 17.01 -21.42
CA ASP A 554 1.64 16.13 -22.57
C ASP A 554 0.42 15.24 -22.33
N VAL A 555 -0.78 15.82 -22.52
CA VAL A 555 -2.07 15.17 -22.25
C VAL A 555 -2.23 13.85 -23.00
N ASP A 556 -1.87 13.78 -24.28
CA ASP A 556 -2.02 12.55 -25.07
C ASP A 556 -1.08 11.45 -24.58
N GLN A 557 0.16 11.79 -24.21
CA GLN A 557 1.08 10.81 -23.64
C GLN A 557 0.58 10.30 -22.28
N PHE A 558 0.07 11.18 -21.42
CA PHE A 558 -0.54 10.77 -20.15
C PHE A 558 -1.76 9.87 -20.35
N LEU A 559 -2.66 10.19 -21.27
CA LEU A 559 -3.83 9.36 -21.56
C LEU A 559 -3.45 7.98 -22.13
N LYS A 560 -2.34 7.87 -22.89
CA LYS A 560 -1.80 6.58 -23.34
C LYS A 560 -1.29 5.75 -22.16
N GLU A 561 -0.61 6.37 -21.21
CA GLU A 561 -0.14 5.70 -19.98
C GLU A 561 -1.33 5.22 -19.13
N MET A 562 -2.37 6.05 -18.96
CA MET A 562 -3.60 5.65 -18.26
C MET A 562 -4.32 4.52 -18.99
N ALA A 563 -4.30 4.49 -20.32
CA ALA A 563 -4.85 3.38 -21.09
C ALA A 563 -4.06 2.08 -20.86
N ILE A 564 -2.73 2.14 -20.78
CA ILE A 564 -1.89 0.98 -20.43
C ILE A 564 -2.24 0.52 -19.02
N GLU A 565 -2.19 1.42 -18.03
CA GLU A 565 -2.48 1.13 -16.61
C GLU A 565 -3.85 0.44 -16.44
N TYR A 566 -4.89 0.97 -17.10
CA TYR A 566 -6.24 0.41 -17.09
C TYR A 566 -6.36 -0.95 -17.80
N LEU A 567 -5.66 -1.14 -18.93
CA LEU A 567 -5.72 -2.39 -19.68
C LEU A 567 -4.98 -3.51 -18.96
N THR A 568 -3.85 -3.19 -18.34
CA THR A 568 -2.98 -4.13 -17.65
C THR A 568 -3.38 -4.33 -16.21
N ASP A 569 -4.30 -3.53 -15.68
CA ASP A 569 -4.67 -3.57 -14.27
C ASP A 569 -3.45 -3.29 -13.35
N GLY A 570 -2.67 -2.29 -13.77
CA GLY A 570 -1.44 -1.83 -13.12
C GLY A 570 -1.73 -0.84 -12.00
N GLY A 571 -2.49 -1.22 -10.98
CA GLY A 571 -3.00 -0.29 -9.96
C GLY A 571 -1.95 0.39 -9.08
N ASP A 572 -0.69 -0.06 -9.08
CA ASP A 572 0.42 0.47 -8.26
C ASP A 572 1.17 1.64 -8.92
N HIS A 573 0.54 2.28 -9.92
CA HIS A 573 1.07 3.44 -10.66
C HIS A 573 0.33 4.72 -10.28
N PHE A 574 -0.25 5.45 -11.25
CA PHE A 574 -0.91 6.73 -10.96
C PHE A 574 -2.15 6.58 -10.09
N LYS A 575 -2.93 5.50 -10.24
CA LYS A 575 -4.09 5.19 -9.39
C LYS A 575 -3.75 5.16 -7.89
N SER A 576 -2.59 4.62 -7.52
CA SER A 576 -2.10 4.59 -6.13
C SER A 576 -1.11 5.72 -5.82
N GLY A 577 -0.86 6.60 -6.78
CA GLY A 577 0.10 7.69 -6.70
C GLY A 577 1.55 7.26 -6.53
N HIS A 578 1.95 6.10 -7.04
CA HIS A 578 3.27 5.50 -6.80
C HIS A 578 3.95 5.05 -8.11
N ASN A 579 5.23 4.68 -8.07
CA ASN A 579 5.98 4.08 -9.20
C ASN A 579 5.98 4.87 -10.53
N TYR A 580 6.04 6.20 -10.48
CA TYR A 580 6.26 7.00 -11.69
C TYR A 580 7.21 8.17 -11.49
N TYR A 581 7.62 8.75 -12.61
CA TYR A 581 8.43 9.94 -12.69
C TYR A 581 7.71 11.02 -13.49
N MET A 582 8.02 12.27 -13.17
CA MET A 582 7.68 13.42 -14.00
C MET A 582 8.95 13.98 -14.61
N TYR A 583 8.91 14.21 -15.92
CA TYR A 583 10.04 14.77 -16.66
C TYR A 583 9.60 15.89 -17.61
N LYS A 584 10.35 16.98 -17.67
CA LYS A 584 10.16 18.04 -18.67
C LYS A 584 11.43 18.25 -19.49
N PRO A 585 11.42 17.93 -20.80
CA PRO A 585 12.50 18.31 -21.70
C PRO A 585 12.62 19.82 -21.84
N ASN A 586 13.81 20.30 -22.20
CA ASN A 586 14.03 21.71 -22.54
C ASN A 586 13.08 22.18 -23.65
N ASN A 587 12.30 23.24 -23.39
CA ASN A 587 11.26 23.76 -24.28
C ASN A 587 10.17 22.73 -24.65
N GLY A 588 10.00 21.69 -23.84
CA GLY A 588 8.96 20.68 -23.99
C GLY A 588 7.87 20.78 -22.93
N LYS A 589 6.94 19.83 -23.00
CA LYS A 589 5.87 19.62 -22.01
C LYS A 589 6.31 18.60 -20.97
N TRP A 590 5.74 18.70 -19.78
CA TRP A 590 5.83 17.68 -18.75
C TRP A 590 5.26 16.36 -19.25
N LYS A 591 5.97 15.27 -18.95
CA LYS A 591 5.67 13.89 -19.34
C LYS A 591 5.61 13.02 -18.09
N TYR A 592 4.69 12.07 -18.11
CA TYR A 592 4.55 11.03 -17.09
C TYR A 592 5.35 9.81 -17.52
N LEU A 593 6.11 9.19 -16.62
CA LEU A 593 7.01 8.09 -16.94
C LEU A 593 6.87 6.97 -15.88
N ALA A 594 6.03 5.96 -16.13
CA ALA A 594 5.84 4.83 -15.23
C ALA A 594 7.06 3.89 -15.19
N TYR A 595 7.21 3.13 -14.11
CA TYR A 595 8.18 2.04 -13.96
C TYR A 595 7.67 0.98 -12.97
N ASP A 596 8.43 -0.10 -12.75
CA ASP A 596 8.12 -1.12 -11.72
C ASP A 596 6.85 -1.95 -12.04
N TYR A 597 6.88 -2.66 -13.16
CA TYR A 597 5.71 -3.33 -13.74
C TYR A 597 5.52 -4.82 -13.32
N ASP A 598 6.14 -5.28 -12.22
CA ASP A 598 6.01 -6.69 -11.81
C ASP A 598 4.63 -7.02 -11.23
N LEU A 599 3.90 -6.00 -10.80
CA LEU A 599 2.52 -6.07 -10.34
C LEU A 599 1.52 -5.62 -11.42
N ASP A 600 1.90 -5.64 -12.70
CA ASP A 600 0.98 -5.43 -13.81
C ASP A 600 0.47 -6.76 -14.36
N ILE A 601 -0.64 -6.73 -15.10
CA ILE A 601 -1.30 -7.89 -15.70
C ILE A 601 -1.86 -8.82 -14.63
N ALA A 602 -3.16 -8.65 -14.40
CA ALA A 602 -4.02 -9.54 -13.62
C ALA A 602 -3.90 -9.40 -12.09
N THR A 603 -4.01 -8.19 -11.54
CA THR A 603 -4.01 -7.97 -10.08
C THR A 603 -5.40 -8.07 -9.44
N GLU A 604 -6.46 -7.84 -10.22
CA GLU A 604 -7.88 -7.84 -9.87
C GLU A 604 -8.71 -8.66 -10.90
N GLU A 605 -10.04 -8.45 -10.95
CA GLU A 605 -10.95 -9.15 -11.88
C GLU A 605 -10.76 -8.69 -13.34
N CYS A 606 -10.92 -9.56 -14.35
CA CYS A 606 -10.71 -9.16 -15.75
C CYS A 606 -11.78 -8.18 -16.33
N ALA A 607 -12.91 -7.98 -15.64
CA ALA A 607 -14.13 -7.38 -16.21
C ALA A 607 -14.61 -6.13 -15.44
N PHE A 608 -13.89 -5.03 -15.60
CA PHE A 608 -14.25 -3.70 -15.06
C PHE A 608 -14.09 -2.61 -16.12
N SER A 609 -14.97 -1.60 -16.11
CA SER A 609 -14.86 -0.45 -17.01
C SER A 609 -13.87 0.60 -16.48
N PHE A 610 -13.47 1.58 -17.30
CA PHE A 610 -12.51 2.58 -16.83
C PHE A 610 -13.12 3.52 -15.80
N GLU A 611 -14.44 3.71 -15.84
CA GLU A 611 -15.21 4.48 -14.86
C GLU A 611 -15.24 3.80 -13.48
N ASP A 612 -15.21 2.46 -13.45
CA ASP A 612 -15.09 1.69 -12.20
C ASP A 612 -13.62 1.63 -11.71
N TYR A 613 -12.65 1.72 -12.63
CA TYR A 613 -11.22 1.62 -12.32
C TYR A 613 -10.63 2.92 -11.75
N PHE A 614 -11.00 4.05 -12.33
CA PHE A 614 -10.43 5.36 -12.03
C PHE A 614 -11.22 6.09 -10.94
N ASP A 615 -10.50 6.72 -10.00
CA ASP A 615 -11.14 7.47 -8.92
C ASP A 615 -11.55 8.88 -9.39
N SER A 616 -12.85 9.14 -9.39
CA SER A 616 -13.43 10.45 -9.73
C SER A 616 -13.05 11.59 -8.80
N THR A 617 -12.49 11.31 -7.62
CA THR A 617 -11.99 12.32 -6.69
C THR A 617 -10.64 12.90 -7.11
N ILE A 618 -9.89 12.21 -7.98
CA ILE A 618 -8.61 12.71 -8.50
C ILE A 618 -8.88 13.76 -9.60
N PRO A 619 -8.55 15.05 -9.40
CA PRO A 619 -8.97 16.13 -10.31
C PRO A 619 -8.50 15.93 -11.75
N LEU A 620 -7.24 15.51 -11.94
CA LEU A 620 -6.66 15.31 -13.28
C LEU A 620 -7.35 14.17 -14.05
N ILE A 621 -7.69 13.08 -13.36
CA ILE A 621 -8.43 11.94 -13.93
C ILE A 621 -9.84 12.35 -14.29
N ASN A 622 -10.52 13.06 -13.37
CA ASN A 622 -11.86 13.54 -13.63
C ASN A 622 -11.89 14.49 -14.84
N LEU A 623 -10.93 15.42 -14.92
CA LEU A 623 -10.80 16.39 -16.01
C LEU A 623 -10.49 15.72 -17.37
N LEU A 624 -9.55 14.76 -17.40
CA LEU A 624 -9.03 14.20 -18.66
C LEU A 624 -9.74 12.93 -19.13
N ILE A 625 -10.43 12.22 -18.25
CA ILE A 625 -11.03 10.90 -18.55
C ILE A 625 -12.52 10.88 -18.25
N LEU A 626 -12.96 11.16 -17.01
CA LEU A 626 -14.32 10.82 -16.60
C LEU A 626 -15.38 11.87 -17.01
N ASN A 627 -15.04 13.16 -17.02
CA ASN A 627 -15.97 14.22 -17.44
C ASN A 627 -16.18 14.28 -18.96
N ASP A 628 -15.12 14.02 -19.74
CA ASP A 628 -15.17 13.98 -21.20
C ASP A 628 -14.32 12.82 -21.75
N PRO A 629 -14.88 11.60 -21.81
CA PRO A 629 -14.11 10.40 -22.13
C PRO A 629 -13.77 10.25 -23.61
N GLU A 630 -14.27 11.10 -24.52
CA GLU A 630 -14.15 10.88 -25.97
C GLU A 630 -12.68 10.73 -26.42
N ARG A 631 -11.80 11.60 -25.91
CA ARG A 631 -10.36 11.56 -26.21
C ARG A 631 -9.70 10.31 -25.64
N PHE A 632 -10.00 9.98 -24.38
CA PHE A 632 -9.46 8.79 -23.73
C PHE A 632 -9.93 7.50 -24.42
N GLU A 633 -11.21 7.37 -24.76
CA GLU A 633 -11.74 6.22 -25.47
C GLU A 633 -11.06 6.01 -26.82
N LYS A 634 -10.80 7.09 -27.56
CA LYS A 634 -10.10 7.01 -28.84
C LYS A 634 -8.69 6.46 -28.64
N ILE A 635 -7.95 6.97 -27.65
CA ILE A 635 -6.61 6.51 -27.30
C ILE A 635 -6.64 5.06 -26.81
N LEU A 636 -7.59 4.70 -25.96
CA LEU A 636 -7.76 3.35 -25.47
C LEU A 636 -7.99 2.35 -26.62
N LYS A 637 -8.85 2.68 -27.58
CA LYS A 637 -9.08 1.87 -28.79
C LYS A 637 -7.81 1.73 -29.64
N GLU A 638 -7.02 2.79 -29.77
CA GLU A 638 -5.69 2.77 -30.43
C GLU A 638 -4.74 1.81 -29.71
N VAL A 639 -4.58 1.94 -28.38
CA VAL A 639 -3.69 1.09 -27.58
C VAL A 639 -4.09 -0.39 -27.66
N ILE A 640 -5.41 -0.69 -27.58
CA ILE A 640 -5.93 -2.04 -27.76
C ILE A 640 -5.54 -2.60 -29.13
N THR A 641 -5.74 -1.82 -30.18
CA THR A 641 -5.52 -2.26 -31.56
C THR A 641 -4.04 -2.50 -31.87
N ILE A 642 -3.16 -1.62 -31.39
CA ILE A 642 -1.73 -1.66 -31.69
C ILE A 642 -1.00 -2.70 -30.83
N THR A 643 -1.40 -2.87 -29.56
CA THR A 643 -0.62 -3.66 -28.58
C THR A 643 -1.42 -4.75 -27.88
N PHE A 644 -2.50 -4.40 -27.18
CA PHE A 644 -3.19 -5.29 -26.25
C PHE A 644 -4.08 -6.35 -26.93
N ASN A 645 -4.20 -6.32 -28.27
CA ASN A 645 -4.92 -7.30 -29.05
C ASN A 645 -4.30 -8.71 -28.87
N PRO A 646 -5.08 -9.75 -28.50
CA PRO A 646 -4.58 -11.11 -28.34
C PRO A 646 -3.84 -11.66 -29.56
N ASN A 647 -4.24 -11.28 -30.78
CA ASN A 647 -3.57 -11.71 -32.01
C ASN A 647 -2.13 -11.17 -32.16
N ILE A 648 -1.79 -10.12 -31.39
CA ILE A 648 -0.46 -9.51 -31.36
C ILE A 648 0.28 -9.96 -30.10
N LEU A 649 -0.36 -9.82 -28.94
CA LEU A 649 0.31 -9.99 -27.65
C LEU A 649 0.55 -11.47 -27.30
N ILE A 650 -0.35 -12.39 -27.65
CA ILE A 650 -0.17 -13.83 -27.36
C ILE A 650 1.02 -14.42 -28.12
N PRO A 651 1.19 -14.21 -29.44
CA PRO A 651 2.39 -14.66 -30.15
C PRO A 651 3.69 -14.08 -29.56
N HIS A 652 3.65 -12.84 -29.07
CA HIS A 652 4.80 -12.24 -28.40
C HIS A 652 5.12 -12.90 -27.05
N ILE A 653 4.09 -13.24 -26.27
CA ILE A 653 4.21 -14.03 -25.04
C ILE A 653 4.83 -15.39 -25.35
N ASP A 654 4.37 -16.08 -26.40
CA ASP A 654 4.94 -17.36 -26.83
C ASP A 654 6.43 -17.26 -27.15
N ASN A 655 6.83 -16.22 -27.88
CA ASN A 655 8.24 -15.98 -28.22
C ASN A 655 9.10 -15.73 -26.98
N ILE A 656 8.64 -14.89 -26.04
CA ILE A 656 9.38 -14.64 -24.79
C ILE A 656 9.47 -15.93 -23.98
N LYS A 657 8.38 -16.70 -23.87
CA LYS A 657 8.32 -17.94 -23.12
C LYS A 657 9.31 -18.96 -23.66
N GLU A 658 9.32 -19.19 -24.98
CA GLU A 658 10.29 -20.08 -25.63
C GLU A 658 11.74 -19.63 -25.36
N TYR A 659 11.99 -18.32 -25.41
CA TYR A 659 13.32 -17.76 -25.15
C TYR A 659 13.80 -17.96 -23.71
N VAL A 660 12.94 -17.75 -22.71
CA VAL A 660 13.34 -17.81 -21.29
C VAL A 660 13.30 -19.21 -20.69
N LYS A 661 12.51 -20.14 -21.26
CA LYS A 661 12.29 -21.49 -20.72
C LYS A 661 13.57 -22.23 -20.29
N PRO A 662 14.65 -22.29 -21.10
CA PRO A 662 15.86 -23.01 -20.70
C PRO A 662 16.55 -22.42 -19.47
N PHE A 663 16.38 -21.12 -19.23
CA PHE A 663 16.93 -20.44 -18.06
C PHE A 663 16.07 -20.66 -16.82
N ILE A 664 14.75 -20.73 -16.98
CA ILE A 664 13.81 -21.10 -15.91
C ILE A 664 14.08 -22.52 -15.43
N GLU A 665 14.22 -23.48 -16.35
CA GLU A 665 14.57 -24.87 -16.03
C GLU A 665 15.88 -24.94 -15.22
N LYS A 666 16.89 -24.15 -15.61
CA LYS A 666 18.16 -24.07 -14.89
C LYS A 666 18.03 -23.47 -13.48
N GLU A 667 17.05 -22.61 -13.24
CA GLU A 667 16.77 -22.09 -11.90
C GLU A 667 16.24 -23.14 -10.93
N LYS A 668 15.73 -24.28 -11.43
CA LYS A 668 15.17 -25.36 -10.63
C LYS A 668 16.16 -26.49 -10.37
N ILE A 669 17.45 -26.27 -10.64
CA ILE A 669 18.52 -27.22 -10.38
C ILE A 669 19.30 -26.74 -9.15
N GLU A 670 19.29 -27.54 -8.08
CA GLU A 670 20.08 -27.25 -6.88
C GLU A 670 21.59 -27.27 -7.19
N THR A 671 22.30 -26.36 -6.55
CA THR A 671 23.76 -26.37 -6.50
C THR A 671 24.25 -27.58 -5.70
N PRO A 672 25.53 -27.98 -5.85
CA PRO A 672 26.12 -29.04 -5.02
C PRO A 672 26.01 -28.77 -3.50
N GLU A 673 25.89 -27.51 -3.10
CA GLU A 673 25.75 -27.04 -1.73
C GLU A 673 24.30 -27.12 -1.20
N GLY A 674 23.32 -27.46 -2.05
CA GLY A 674 21.92 -27.70 -1.66
C GLY A 674 20.99 -26.48 -1.76
N TYR A 675 21.38 -25.44 -2.50
CA TYR A 675 20.57 -24.22 -2.69
C TYR A 675 20.22 -24.02 -4.16
N TYR A 676 19.16 -23.26 -4.44
CA TYR A 676 18.79 -22.89 -5.81
C TYR A 676 19.53 -21.59 -6.25
N PRO A 677 19.81 -21.39 -7.55
CA PRO A 677 20.54 -20.22 -8.04
C PRO A 677 20.00 -18.88 -7.51
N GLY A 678 20.87 -18.13 -6.82
CA GLY A 678 20.56 -16.80 -6.27
C GLY A 678 19.59 -16.78 -5.09
N ARG A 679 19.17 -17.95 -4.59
CA ARG A 679 18.19 -18.08 -3.50
C ARG A 679 18.90 -18.37 -2.18
N PHE A 680 19.36 -17.29 -1.56
CA PHE A 680 20.14 -17.32 -0.32
C PHE A 680 19.28 -17.10 0.93
N ASN A 681 18.01 -16.72 0.74
CA ASN A 681 17.09 -16.44 1.81
C ASN A 681 16.12 -17.63 1.96
N ASP A 682 16.49 -18.56 2.84
CA ASP A 682 15.73 -19.79 3.11
C ASP A 682 14.34 -19.51 3.72
N ASP A 683 14.17 -18.36 4.38
CA ASP A 683 12.91 -17.88 4.95
C ASP A 683 12.13 -16.97 3.96
N GLY A 684 12.64 -16.82 2.74
CA GLY A 684 12.13 -15.87 1.76
C GLY A 684 10.82 -16.31 1.12
N TYR A 685 9.94 -15.34 0.89
CA TYR A 685 8.70 -15.57 0.17
C TYR A 685 8.95 -15.87 -1.31
N TYR A 686 8.01 -16.59 -1.91
CA TYR A 686 7.86 -16.87 -3.34
C TYR A 686 8.98 -17.71 -3.98
N PHE A 687 8.66 -18.98 -4.24
CA PHE A 687 9.45 -19.83 -5.13
C PHE A 687 8.53 -20.78 -5.89
N TYR A 688 8.11 -20.34 -7.06
CA TYR A 688 7.19 -21.10 -7.91
C TYR A 688 7.91 -22.26 -8.60
N THR A 689 7.21 -23.36 -8.77
CA THR A 689 7.59 -24.53 -9.57
C THR A 689 7.62 -24.19 -11.07
N GLU A 690 8.20 -25.07 -11.87
CA GLU A 690 8.15 -24.94 -13.34
C GLU A 690 6.71 -25.07 -13.86
N GLU A 691 5.88 -25.91 -13.25
CA GLU A 691 4.46 -26.06 -13.59
C GLU A 691 3.68 -24.78 -13.31
N GLU A 692 3.88 -24.16 -12.14
CA GLU A 692 3.26 -22.86 -11.82
C GLU A 692 3.71 -21.75 -12.76
N TRP A 693 5.01 -21.69 -13.12
CA TRP A 693 5.50 -20.77 -14.15
C TRP A 693 4.79 -21.00 -15.48
N GLU A 694 4.76 -22.24 -15.97
CA GLU A 694 4.10 -22.61 -17.23
C GLU A 694 2.60 -22.24 -17.20
N ASP A 695 1.88 -22.58 -16.13
CA ASP A 695 0.47 -22.24 -15.94
C ASP A 695 0.21 -20.73 -15.95
N ASN A 696 1.09 -19.95 -15.31
CA ASN A 696 0.94 -18.49 -15.25
C ASN A 696 1.32 -17.78 -16.56
N THR A 697 2.12 -18.40 -17.42
CA THR A 697 2.33 -17.91 -18.79
C THR A 697 1.16 -18.25 -19.73
N GLU A 698 0.32 -19.23 -19.37
CA GLU A 698 -0.75 -19.76 -20.20
C GLU A 698 -2.14 -19.30 -19.71
N TYR A 699 -3.10 -20.23 -19.70
CA TYR A 699 -4.48 -20.01 -19.30
C TYR A 699 -4.81 -20.53 -17.89
N GLY A 700 -3.77 -20.90 -17.13
CA GLY A 700 -3.89 -21.41 -15.76
C GLY A 700 -4.04 -20.29 -14.73
N SER A 701 -3.72 -20.60 -13.48
CA SER A 701 -3.68 -19.63 -12.38
C SER A 701 -2.76 -20.12 -11.27
N VAL A 702 -2.03 -19.21 -10.63
CA VAL A 702 -1.16 -19.51 -9.48
C VAL A 702 -1.56 -18.59 -8.35
N ASP A 703 -1.88 -19.13 -7.16
CA ASP A 703 -2.29 -18.34 -5.99
C ASP A 703 -3.38 -17.29 -6.30
N TYR A 704 -4.42 -17.71 -7.03
CA TYR A 704 -5.51 -16.85 -7.54
C TYR A 704 -5.12 -15.84 -8.63
N LEU A 705 -3.84 -15.66 -8.91
CA LEU A 705 -3.33 -14.83 -10.00
C LEU A 705 -3.57 -15.52 -11.35
N PRO A 706 -4.36 -14.94 -12.25
CA PRO A 706 -4.61 -15.53 -13.55
C PRO A 706 -3.34 -15.63 -14.40
N GLY A 707 -3.30 -16.61 -15.29
CA GLY A 707 -2.28 -16.68 -16.33
C GLY A 707 -2.40 -15.53 -17.31
N ILE A 708 -1.26 -15.07 -17.82
CA ILE A 708 -1.15 -13.87 -18.66
C ILE A 708 -2.03 -13.96 -19.90
N LYS A 709 -2.03 -15.11 -20.61
CA LYS A 709 -2.85 -15.28 -21.82
C LYS A 709 -4.34 -15.31 -21.51
N TYR A 710 -4.72 -15.92 -20.38
CA TYR A 710 -6.10 -15.89 -19.92
C TYR A 710 -6.56 -14.46 -19.64
N PHE A 711 -5.79 -13.71 -18.85
CA PHE A 711 -6.13 -12.32 -18.54
C PHE A 711 -6.31 -11.47 -19.80
N ILE A 712 -5.35 -11.50 -20.72
CA ILE A 712 -5.41 -10.71 -21.96
C ILE A 712 -6.63 -11.10 -22.81
N SER A 713 -6.92 -12.40 -22.93
CA SER A 713 -8.06 -12.89 -23.72
C SER A 713 -9.40 -12.44 -23.13
N GLU A 714 -9.58 -12.63 -21.81
CA GLU A 714 -10.82 -12.25 -21.11
C GLU A 714 -11.01 -10.73 -21.09
N ARG A 715 -9.92 -9.99 -20.83
CA ARG A 715 -9.93 -8.52 -20.83
C ARG A 715 -10.31 -7.97 -22.20
N PHE A 716 -9.71 -8.51 -23.26
CA PHE A 716 -10.04 -8.12 -24.64
C PHE A 716 -11.48 -8.48 -25.02
N GLN A 717 -11.97 -9.67 -24.61
CA GLN A 717 -13.36 -10.06 -24.84
C GLN A 717 -14.32 -9.09 -24.14
N PHE A 718 -14.09 -8.81 -22.86
CA PHE A 718 -14.89 -7.84 -22.10
C PHE A 718 -14.94 -6.47 -22.81
N LEU A 719 -13.78 -5.95 -23.23
CA LEU A 719 -13.72 -4.64 -23.91
C LEU A 719 -14.45 -4.66 -25.25
N SER A 720 -14.36 -5.76 -26.00
CA SER A 720 -15.07 -5.92 -27.29
C SER A 720 -16.59 -5.89 -27.09
N GLU A 721 -17.08 -6.56 -26.04
CA GLU A 721 -18.49 -6.55 -25.66
C GLU A 721 -18.93 -5.19 -25.11
N TYR A 722 -18.11 -4.57 -24.25
CA TYR A 722 -18.40 -3.28 -23.61
C TYR A 722 -18.56 -2.15 -24.64
N TYR A 723 -17.64 -2.07 -25.61
CA TYR A 723 -17.70 -1.06 -26.67
C TYR A 723 -18.56 -1.45 -27.87
N ASN A 724 -19.12 -2.67 -27.88
CA ASN A 724 -19.82 -3.24 -29.04
C ASN A 724 -19.00 -3.06 -30.34
N SER A 725 -17.70 -3.33 -30.25
CA SER A 725 -16.72 -3.03 -31.30
C SER A 725 -15.89 -4.27 -31.63
N THR A 726 -15.59 -4.47 -32.91
CA THR A 726 -14.55 -5.40 -33.34
C THR A 726 -13.25 -4.64 -33.49
N PHE A 727 -12.29 -4.90 -32.61
CA PHE A 727 -10.93 -4.38 -32.75
C PHE A 727 -10.21 -5.16 -33.85
N GLU A 728 -10.34 -4.72 -35.10
CA GLU A 728 -9.60 -5.29 -36.23
C GLU A 728 -8.11 -4.98 -36.09
N ASN A 729 -7.23 -5.92 -36.42
CA ASN A 729 -5.79 -5.68 -36.39
C ASN A 729 -5.42 -4.58 -37.39
N GLU A 730 -4.73 -3.53 -36.95
CA GLU A 730 -3.91 -2.76 -37.88
C GLU A 730 -2.68 -3.60 -38.25
N THR A 731 -2.55 -3.91 -39.53
CA THR A 731 -1.29 -4.46 -40.06
C THR A 731 -0.29 -3.33 -40.10
N ILE A 732 0.35 -3.05 -38.96
CA ILE A 732 1.57 -2.25 -38.96
C ILE A 732 2.63 -3.11 -39.67
N ASP A 733 3.12 -2.64 -40.82
CA ASP A 733 4.22 -3.31 -41.52
C ASP A 733 5.43 -3.32 -40.57
N ASP A 734 5.81 -4.50 -40.08
CA ASP A 734 6.99 -4.67 -39.21
C ASP A 734 8.27 -4.11 -39.86
N ASN A 735 8.28 -3.87 -41.19
CA ASN A 735 9.37 -3.18 -41.87
C ASN A 735 9.41 -1.65 -41.64
N GLU A 736 8.31 -0.98 -41.29
CA GLU A 736 8.31 0.46 -40.95
C GLU A 736 8.80 0.71 -39.52
N LEU A 737 8.41 -0.13 -38.54
CA LEU A 737 8.94 -0.09 -37.17
C LEU A 737 10.43 -0.42 -37.12
N ASN A 738 10.87 -1.45 -37.87
CA ASN A 738 12.29 -1.75 -38.00
C ASN A 738 13.05 -0.68 -38.78
N LYS A 739 12.42 0.03 -39.72
CA LYS A 739 13.06 1.17 -40.39
C LYS A 739 13.34 2.33 -39.43
N SER A 740 12.45 2.69 -38.51
CA SER A 740 12.71 3.81 -37.58
C SER A 740 13.87 3.52 -36.62
N GLY A 741 13.95 2.28 -36.11
CA GLY A 741 15.07 1.80 -35.29
C GLY A 741 16.37 1.65 -36.08
N THR A 742 16.32 1.11 -37.30
CA THR A 742 17.49 0.92 -38.15
C THR A 742 17.98 2.25 -38.75
N GLU A 743 17.10 3.19 -39.07
CA GLU A 743 17.46 4.56 -39.48
C GLU A 743 18.08 5.34 -38.33
N LYS A 744 17.60 5.20 -37.09
CA LYS A 744 18.28 5.75 -35.90
C LYS A 744 19.68 5.16 -35.71
N ILE A 745 19.85 3.84 -35.87
CA ILE A 745 21.17 3.17 -35.79
C ILE A 745 22.09 3.59 -36.94
N ILE A 746 21.57 3.71 -38.17
CA ILE A 746 22.34 4.15 -39.35
C ILE A 746 22.74 5.62 -39.22
N ILE A 747 21.82 6.51 -38.81
CA ILE A 747 22.12 7.93 -38.58
C ILE A 747 23.18 8.07 -37.48
N PHE A 748 23.07 7.33 -36.37
CA PHE A 748 24.05 7.36 -35.28
C PHE A 748 25.42 6.83 -35.73
N THR A 749 25.45 5.79 -36.58
CA THR A 749 26.69 5.21 -37.12
C THR A 749 27.33 6.15 -38.14
N VAL A 750 26.55 6.75 -39.04
CA VAL A 750 27.04 7.72 -40.05
C VAL A 750 27.53 9.00 -39.38
N PHE A 751 26.86 9.48 -38.33
CA PHE A 751 27.30 10.65 -37.56
C PHE A 751 28.62 10.39 -36.82
N ASN A 752 28.79 9.21 -36.22
CA ASN A 752 30.05 8.83 -35.57
C ASN A 752 31.19 8.62 -36.58
N ILE A 753 30.92 8.04 -37.75
CA ILE A 753 31.92 7.91 -38.82
C ILE A 753 32.31 9.29 -39.36
N ALA A 754 31.35 10.20 -39.57
CA ALA A 754 31.62 11.57 -40.00
C ALA A 754 32.42 12.36 -38.95
N LEU A 755 32.15 12.16 -37.66
CA LEU A 755 32.90 12.75 -36.55
C LEU A 755 34.34 12.22 -36.50
N ILE A 756 34.52 10.90 -36.67
CA ILE A 756 35.85 10.25 -36.71
C ILE A 756 36.65 10.72 -37.93
N ILE A 757 36.02 10.82 -39.10
CA ILE A 757 36.66 11.35 -40.32
C ILE A 757 36.98 12.84 -40.16
N GLY A 758 36.10 13.62 -39.55
CA GLY A 758 36.35 15.04 -39.24
C GLY A 758 37.52 15.24 -38.28
N ILE A 759 37.64 14.39 -37.25
CA ILE A 759 38.77 14.40 -36.32
C ILE A 759 40.06 13.97 -37.02
N LEU A 760 40.03 12.91 -37.84
CA LEU A 760 41.20 12.46 -38.61
C LEU A 760 41.67 13.51 -39.63
N LEU A 761 40.76 14.24 -40.26
CA LEU A 761 41.07 15.36 -41.18
C LEU A 761 41.53 16.63 -40.44
N PHE A 762 41.25 16.76 -39.14
CA PHE A 762 41.74 17.86 -38.32
C PHE A 762 43.17 17.60 -37.80
N PHE A 763 43.60 16.33 -37.76
CA PHE A 763 44.95 15.90 -37.36
C PHE A 763 45.90 15.60 -38.56
N LEU A 764 45.39 15.65 -39.79
CA LEU A 764 46.15 15.66 -41.05
C LEU A 764 46.30 17.10 -41.54
#